data_AF-A0A354B6Z0-F1
#
_entry.id   AF-A0A354B6Z0-F1
#
_cell.length_a   1.000
_cell.length_b   1.000
_cell.length_c   1.000
_cell.angle_alpha   90.00
_cell.angle_beta   90.00
_cell.angle_gamma   90.00
#
_symmetry.space_group_name_H-M   'P 1'
#
loop_
_entity.id
_entity.type
_entity.pdbx_description
1 polymer ?
#
loop_
_entity_poly.entity_id
_entity_poly.type
_entity_poly.pdbx_seq_one_letter_code
_entity_poly.pdbx_strand_id
1 'polypeptide(L)'
;FLKAGRAAGRTTAMFVNWAPFDAVIEPDAAEHRFVIDGGYDPDEDRRSTDAAIVTLTEGRHDLALVYLALPDLVGHDHGWDSDEYVRALTITDAHFGRLLDALGPAWSVLVTTDHGGVGRNHADLVPDVLETFVVVRAADRVAPATCWSDVTTLAIAPTVADLAGFEPDSRWEGRSLLGSEVPIVDLLLERLAATAGESYGERVTMLDHALQSAALASADDADADMVLACLLHDIGHVLGDAGQWGDPGHGEVGARALQAWFDPGVVEPIRGHVDAKRYRVAVDPDYHEHLSLASQMSLAEQGGPFGPEEADAFAAWPFAPEAQRLRAFDDDGKVEGLTITPLDSYRPMLEDALAAHRPVDPAWARDACRCPFCRDPGNDQHLIDATALDGWTTISSRHLDGELQVVLHHESGERHDCRIPLAIHASIHPDPWPLDAADELRHTSTDWYDDHGPFVDQLARRGLALFHGCGVEPGTVLTVGNHIGFVRNTNYGELFDVVAEPDPINLAYTPLGLPAHTDNPYRRPCPTVQLLHCLVAADEGGASRFVDGFAVADQLRAHDPAAFRTLTATDVDFRFHTDGVDLRARRPLIELDRAGRVHAVSVNNRSMEPLPEGSPHAADFYAAYRTFVDLLDGDDHAIEITLRPGELVAFDNRRVLHGRRAFRSSTRRHLQGCYIDIDTIRSKALGGV
;
A
#
# COMPACT_ATOMS: atom_id res chain seq x y z
N PHE A 1 -17.84 7.50 26.68
CA PHE A 1 -17.08 8.61 26.05
C PHE A 1 -17.84 9.31 24.93
N LEU A 2 -18.58 8.62 24.03
CA LEU A 2 -19.32 9.24 22.91
C LEU A 2 -20.18 10.44 23.33
N LYS A 3 -21.00 10.27 24.37
CA LYS A 3 -21.83 11.34 24.93
C LYS A 3 -21.04 12.54 25.45
N ALA A 4 -19.89 12.29 26.09
CA ALA A 4 -19.01 13.36 26.56
C ALA A 4 -18.39 14.13 25.39
N GLY A 5 -17.95 13.42 24.34
CA GLY A 5 -17.49 14.04 23.09
C GLY A 5 -18.57 14.91 22.45
N ARG A 6 -19.81 14.41 22.36
CA ARG A 6 -20.95 15.18 21.84
C ARG A 6 -21.24 16.43 22.68
N ALA A 7 -21.20 16.31 24.00
CA ALA A 7 -21.35 17.45 24.91
C ALA A 7 -20.23 18.49 24.74
N ALA A 8 -19.04 18.06 24.33
CA ALA A 8 -17.90 18.91 23.97
C ALA A 8 -17.93 19.43 22.52
N GLY A 9 -19.01 19.17 21.77
CA GLY A 9 -19.18 19.66 20.39
C GLY A 9 -18.56 18.78 19.31
N ARG A 10 -18.17 17.53 19.63
CA ARG A 10 -17.69 16.56 18.65
C ARG A 10 -18.85 15.90 17.92
N THR A 11 -18.68 15.69 16.62
CA THR A 11 -19.58 14.89 15.78
C THR A 11 -19.29 13.41 16.01
N THR A 12 -20.32 12.64 16.37
CA THR A 12 -20.15 11.27 16.88
C THR A 12 -20.87 10.22 16.02
N ALA A 13 -20.22 9.09 15.78
CA ALA A 13 -20.78 7.96 15.05
C ALA A 13 -20.64 6.64 15.83
N MET A 14 -21.53 5.70 15.56
CA MET A 14 -21.54 4.36 16.18
C MET A 14 -21.98 3.31 15.16
N PHE A 15 -21.22 2.22 15.08
CA PHE A 15 -21.47 1.05 14.24
C PHE A 15 -21.40 -0.20 15.12
N VAL A 16 -22.54 -0.83 15.37
CA VAL A 16 -22.69 -1.91 16.33
C VAL A 16 -23.51 -3.03 15.73
N ASN A 17 -23.05 -4.27 15.91
CA ASN A 17 -23.73 -5.49 15.46
C ASN A 17 -24.10 -6.43 16.61
N TRP A 18 -24.29 -5.87 17.81
CA TRP A 18 -24.80 -6.58 18.98
C TRP A 18 -25.88 -5.74 19.65
N ALA A 19 -27.16 -6.12 19.46
CA ALA A 19 -28.31 -5.32 19.93
C ALA A 19 -28.31 -5.00 21.45
N PRO A 20 -27.90 -5.90 22.37
CA PRO A 20 -27.81 -5.56 23.78
C PRO A 20 -26.85 -4.40 24.07
N PHE A 21 -25.81 -4.22 23.25
CA PHE A 21 -24.87 -3.11 23.37
C PHE A 21 -25.52 -1.76 23.03
N ASP A 22 -26.35 -1.73 21.99
CA ASP A 22 -27.11 -0.52 21.62
C ASP A 22 -28.03 -0.06 22.76
N ALA A 23 -28.61 -1.01 23.50
CA ALA A 23 -29.51 -0.73 24.62
C ALA A 23 -28.84 -0.06 25.83
N VAL A 24 -27.52 -0.21 26.00
CA VAL A 24 -26.77 0.39 27.11
C VAL A 24 -26.11 1.73 26.75
N ILE A 25 -26.03 2.06 25.46
CA ILE A 25 -25.49 3.34 24.98
C ILE A 25 -26.62 4.36 24.89
N GLU A 26 -26.45 5.56 25.47
CA GLU A 26 -27.51 6.55 25.45
C GLU A 26 -27.93 6.92 24.00
N PRO A 27 -29.24 7.06 23.72
CA PRO A 27 -29.72 7.32 22.36
C PRO A 27 -29.11 8.57 21.72
N ASP A 28 -28.77 9.56 22.54
CA ASP A 28 -28.18 10.83 22.15
C ASP A 28 -26.64 10.84 22.17
N ALA A 29 -25.98 9.72 22.41
CA ALA A 29 -24.51 9.66 22.45
C ALA A 29 -23.87 9.76 21.06
N ALA A 30 -24.54 9.23 20.03
CA ALA A 30 -24.07 9.18 18.64
C ALA A 30 -25.04 9.92 17.71
N GLU A 31 -24.53 10.83 16.89
CA GLU A 31 -25.30 11.53 15.84
C GLU A 31 -25.64 10.59 14.69
N HIS A 32 -24.67 9.80 14.24
CA HIS A 32 -24.88 8.72 13.29
C HIS A 32 -24.92 7.38 14.02
N ARG A 33 -26.00 6.61 13.85
CA ARG A 33 -26.17 5.29 14.45
C ARG A 33 -26.45 4.25 13.37
N PHE A 34 -25.56 3.29 13.25
CA PHE A 34 -25.76 2.07 12.46
C PHE A 34 -25.80 0.90 13.43
N VAL A 35 -26.97 0.26 13.53
CA VAL A 35 -27.18 -0.90 14.39
C VAL A 35 -27.75 -2.02 13.53
N ILE A 36 -27.11 -3.18 13.58
CA ILE A 36 -27.57 -4.40 12.94
C ILE A 36 -27.70 -5.50 13.99
N ASP A 37 -28.71 -6.34 13.83
CA ASP A 37 -28.94 -7.54 14.63
C ASP A 37 -29.61 -8.56 13.72
N GLY A 38 -28.80 -9.31 12.99
CA GLY A 38 -29.23 -10.36 12.06
C GLY A 38 -29.39 -11.72 12.71
N GLY A 39 -29.25 -11.82 14.04
CA GLY A 39 -29.27 -13.09 14.76
C GLY A 39 -27.94 -13.83 14.67
N TYR A 40 -26.82 -13.10 14.80
CA TYR A 40 -25.46 -13.63 14.80
C TYR A 40 -25.00 -14.14 13.42
N ASP A 41 -25.37 -13.42 12.35
CA ASP A 41 -24.83 -13.69 11.02
C ASP A 41 -23.34 -13.29 10.97
N PRO A 42 -22.42 -14.21 10.62
CA PRO A 42 -20.98 -13.90 10.58
C PRO A 42 -20.61 -12.81 9.56
N ASP A 43 -21.50 -12.45 8.63
CA ASP A 43 -21.33 -11.34 7.69
C ASP A 43 -21.59 -9.95 8.32
N GLU A 44 -22.08 -9.88 9.56
CA GLU A 44 -22.44 -8.62 10.21
C GLU A 44 -21.23 -7.72 10.50
N ASP A 45 -20.07 -8.28 10.85
CA ASP A 45 -18.83 -7.54 11.02
C ASP A 45 -18.42 -6.84 9.71
N ARG A 46 -18.53 -7.54 8.57
CA ARG A 46 -18.28 -6.95 7.24
C ARG A 46 -19.22 -5.79 6.96
N ARG A 47 -20.52 -5.95 7.24
CA ARG A 47 -21.54 -4.93 6.99
C ARG A 47 -21.37 -3.71 7.91
N SER A 48 -21.03 -3.92 9.18
CA SER A 48 -20.68 -2.87 10.14
C SER A 48 -19.45 -2.08 9.66
N THR A 49 -18.42 -2.80 9.22
CA THR A 49 -17.19 -2.23 8.65
C THR A 49 -17.46 -1.43 7.38
N ASP A 50 -18.25 -1.95 6.44
CA ASP A 50 -18.60 -1.25 5.19
C ASP A 50 -19.37 0.05 5.48
N ALA A 51 -20.32 0.01 6.42
CA ALA A 51 -21.06 1.19 6.85
C ALA A 51 -20.15 2.24 7.52
N ALA A 52 -19.20 1.79 8.35
CA ALA A 52 -18.20 2.65 8.97
C ALA A 52 -17.31 3.31 7.92
N ILE A 53 -16.79 2.55 6.95
CA ILE A 53 -15.94 3.06 5.87
C ILE A 53 -16.67 4.17 5.09
N VAL A 54 -17.88 3.89 4.60
CA VAL A 54 -18.66 4.88 3.83
C VAL A 54 -18.90 6.14 4.67
N THR A 55 -19.36 5.98 5.90
CA THR A 55 -19.76 7.12 6.75
C THR A 55 -18.59 7.98 7.21
N LEU A 56 -17.46 7.35 7.55
CA LEU A 56 -16.29 8.04 8.10
C LEU A 56 -15.40 8.64 6.99
N THR A 57 -15.51 8.15 5.76
CA THR A 57 -14.79 8.74 4.60
C THR A 57 -15.59 9.84 3.91
N GLU A 58 -16.92 9.75 3.87
CA GLU A 58 -17.80 10.76 3.24
C GLU A 58 -18.23 11.89 4.20
N GLY A 59 -18.18 11.64 5.51
CA GLY A 59 -18.65 12.54 6.55
C GLY A 59 -17.53 13.23 7.34
N ARG A 60 -17.83 14.39 7.93
CA ARG A 60 -16.98 15.01 8.97
C ARG A 60 -17.43 14.50 10.33
N HIS A 61 -16.92 13.35 10.75
CA HIS A 61 -17.09 12.81 12.10
C HIS A 61 -15.77 12.97 12.87
N ASP A 62 -15.84 13.43 14.12
CA ASP A 62 -14.66 13.64 14.98
C ASP A 62 -14.35 12.42 15.86
N LEU A 63 -15.36 11.57 16.12
CA LEU A 63 -15.25 10.44 17.05
C LEU A 63 -16.21 9.31 16.65
N ALA A 64 -15.70 8.09 16.58
CA ALA A 64 -16.50 6.93 16.20
C ALA A 64 -16.24 5.73 17.13
N LEU A 65 -17.26 4.89 17.29
CA LEU A 65 -17.14 3.55 17.89
C LEU A 65 -17.55 2.52 16.84
N VAL A 66 -16.69 1.54 16.58
CA VAL A 66 -16.98 0.37 15.75
C VAL A 66 -16.84 -0.86 16.63
N TYR A 67 -17.90 -1.66 16.72
CA TYR A 67 -17.93 -2.92 17.46
C TYR A 67 -18.02 -4.09 16.48
N LEU A 68 -17.17 -5.10 16.70
CA LEU A 68 -17.05 -6.30 15.87
C LEU A 68 -17.24 -7.51 16.79
N ALA A 69 -18.38 -8.18 16.66
CA ALA A 69 -18.85 -9.19 17.62
C ALA A 69 -18.34 -10.61 17.30
N LEU A 70 -17.90 -10.86 16.07
CA LEU A 70 -17.62 -12.22 15.59
C LEU A 70 -16.70 -13.05 16.50
N PRO A 71 -15.60 -12.51 17.07
CA PRO A 71 -14.74 -13.29 17.95
C PRO A 71 -15.46 -13.83 19.20
N ASP A 72 -16.28 -13.02 19.85
CA ASP A 72 -17.01 -13.43 21.05
C ASP A 72 -18.08 -14.48 20.74
N LEU A 73 -18.80 -14.31 19.63
CA LEU A 73 -19.82 -15.26 19.17
C LEU A 73 -19.23 -16.65 18.92
N VAL A 74 -18.10 -16.69 18.21
CA VAL A 74 -17.39 -17.94 17.92
C VAL A 74 -16.75 -18.52 19.19
N GLY A 75 -16.27 -17.67 20.09
CA GLY A 75 -15.79 -18.07 21.43
C GLY A 75 -16.86 -18.83 22.22
N HIS A 76 -18.11 -18.38 22.20
CA HIS A 76 -19.21 -19.11 22.83
C HIS A 76 -19.56 -20.44 22.14
N ASP A 77 -19.59 -20.46 20.80
CA ASP A 77 -20.05 -21.61 20.03
C ASP A 77 -19.02 -22.75 19.96
N HIS A 78 -17.74 -22.40 19.85
CA HIS A 78 -16.64 -23.33 19.60
C HIS A 78 -15.68 -23.39 20.77
N GLY A 79 -15.33 -22.23 21.31
CA GLY A 79 -14.44 -22.05 22.43
C GLY A 79 -13.31 -21.07 22.10
N TRP A 80 -12.85 -20.31 23.09
CA TRP A 80 -11.61 -19.52 22.99
C TRP A 80 -10.43 -20.46 22.69
N ASP A 81 -9.49 -19.97 21.88
CA ASP A 81 -8.34 -20.72 21.32
C ASP A 81 -8.66 -21.92 20.41
N SER A 82 -9.93 -22.12 20.04
CA SER A 82 -10.27 -23.09 18.99
C SER A 82 -9.82 -22.63 17.59
N ASP A 83 -9.64 -23.57 16.66
CA ASP A 83 -9.34 -23.24 15.26
C ASP A 83 -10.42 -22.32 14.64
N GLU A 84 -11.68 -22.49 15.03
CA GLU A 84 -12.77 -21.61 14.62
C GLU A 84 -12.59 -20.19 15.17
N TYR A 85 -12.22 -20.05 16.45
CA TYR A 85 -11.96 -18.75 17.08
C TYR A 85 -10.76 -18.05 16.43
N VAL A 86 -9.67 -18.76 16.15
CA VAL A 86 -8.52 -18.20 15.41
C VAL A 86 -8.94 -17.73 14.02
N ARG A 87 -9.75 -18.51 13.29
CA ARG A 87 -10.30 -18.07 11.99
C ARG A 87 -11.17 -16.83 12.11
N ALA A 88 -11.99 -16.74 13.17
CA ALA A 88 -12.82 -15.57 13.45
C ALA A 88 -11.98 -14.31 13.71
N LEU A 89 -10.89 -14.44 14.46
CA LEU A 89 -9.91 -13.36 14.65
C LEU A 89 -9.30 -12.93 13.31
N THR A 90 -8.89 -13.87 12.46
CA THR A 90 -8.34 -13.55 11.11
C THR A 90 -9.34 -12.77 10.25
N ILE A 91 -10.62 -13.17 10.27
CA ILE A 91 -11.68 -12.47 9.52
C ILE A 91 -11.88 -11.05 10.08
N THR A 92 -11.92 -10.92 11.41
CA THR A 92 -12.09 -9.64 12.11
C THR A 92 -10.93 -8.70 11.85
N ASP A 93 -9.69 -9.21 11.89
CA ASP A 93 -8.47 -8.48 11.58
C ASP A 93 -8.46 -7.98 10.12
N ALA A 94 -8.89 -8.82 9.16
CA ALA A 94 -9.02 -8.40 7.77
C ALA A 94 -10.05 -7.25 7.60
N HIS A 95 -11.16 -7.28 8.33
CA HIS A 95 -12.13 -6.18 8.35
C HIS A 95 -11.56 -4.92 8.99
N PHE A 96 -10.84 -5.06 10.11
CA PHE A 96 -10.16 -3.96 10.76
C PHE A 96 -9.09 -3.33 9.85
N GLY A 97 -8.29 -4.12 9.14
CA GLY A 97 -7.33 -3.66 8.15
C GLY A 97 -7.97 -2.81 7.04
N ARG A 98 -9.09 -3.29 6.47
CA ARG A 98 -9.87 -2.51 5.49
C ARG A 98 -10.33 -1.16 6.03
N LEU A 99 -10.76 -1.11 7.29
CA LEU A 99 -11.16 0.12 7.95
C LEU A 99 -9.95 1.06 8.13
N LEU A 100 -8.82 0.55 8.61
CA LEU A 100 -7.59 1.33 8.79
C LEU A 100 -7.08 1.93 7.49
N ASP A 101 -7.13 1.18 6.38
CA ASP A 101 -6.72 1.63 5.06
C ASP A 101 -7.63 2.75 4.54
N ALA A 102 -8.93 2.62 4.75
CA ALA A 102 -9.90 3.64 4.35
C ALA A 102 -9.76 4.94 5.15
N LEU A 103 -9.50 4.86 6.45
CA LEU A 103 -9.35 6.02 7.34
C LEU A 103 -7.99 6.72 7.16
N GLY A 104 -6.94 5.97 6.82
CA GLY A 104 -5.58 6.50 6.68
C GLY A 104 -4.97 7.00 8.00
N PRO A 105 -3.79 7.66 7.95
CA PRO A 105 -3.02 8.06 9.13
C PRO A 105 -3.58 9.27 9.89
N ALA A 106 -4.51 10.02 9.30
CA ALA A 106 -5.12 11.18 9.94
C ALA A 106 -6.04 10.79 11.13
N TRP A 107 -6.58 9.57 11.10
CA TRP A 107 -7.37 9.04 12.21
C TRP A 107 -6.47 8.41 13.27
N SER A 108 -6.63 8.90 14.50
CA SER A 108 -6.19 8.17 15.69
C SER A 108 -7.13 6.99 15.94
N VAL A 109 -6.58 5.82 16.22
CA VAL A 109 -7.33 4.58 16.44
C VAL A 109 -6.90 3.95 17.75
N LEU A 110 -7.86 3.58 18.58
CA LEU A 110 -7.66 2.79 19.78
C LEU A 110 -8.43 1.48 19.62
N VAL A 111 -7.76 0.35 19.81
CA VAL A 111 -8.36 -0.99 19.78
C VAL A 111 -8.19 -1.61 21.15
N THR A 112 -9.23 -2.30 21.62
CA THR A 112 -9.24 -2.98 22.90
C THR A 112 -10.33 -4.05 22.93
N THR A 113 -10.25 -4.93 23.91
CA THR A 113 -11.30 -5.88 24.28
C THR A 113 -11.75 -5.60 25.71
N ASP A 114 -12.99 -5.95 26.04
CA ASP A 114 -13.52 -5.84 27.40
C ASP A 114 -13.22 -7.06 28.27
N HIS A 115 -13.03 -8.24 27.66
CA HIS A 115 -12.59 -9.47 28.33
C HIS A 115 -11.88 -10.44 27.38
N GLY A 116 -11.25 -11.46 27.96
CA GLY A 116 -10.82 -12.69 27.27
C GLY A 116 -11.81 -13.84 27.52
N GLY A 117 -11.34 -15.09 27.48
CA GLY A 117 -12.22 -16.25 27.69
C GLY A 117 -11.48 -17.57 27.81
N VAL A 118 -12.12 -18.56 28.43
CA VAL A 118 -11.57 -19.91 28.63
C VAL A 118 -12.64 -20.94 28.30
N GLY A 119 -12.26 -21.93 27.49
CA GLY A 119 -13.22 -22.92 27.02
C GLY A 119 -14.34 -22.20 26.27
N ARG A 120 -15.57 -22.23 26.77
CA ARG A 120 -16.73 -21.51 26.20
C ARG A 120 -17.34 -20.49 27.16
N ASN A 121 -16.57 -20.05 28.15
CA ASN A 121 -17.02 -19.15 29.20
C ASN A 121 -16.07 -17.95 29.35
N HIS A 122 -16.63 -16.82 29.76
CA HIS A 122 -15.87 -15.61 30.12
C HIS A 122 -16.41 -14.96 31.41
N ALA A 123 -17.12 -15.72 32.24
CA ALA A 123 -17.70 -15.21 33.49
C ALA A 123 -16.79 -15.39 34.73
N ASP A 124 -15.69 -16.13 34.59
CA ASP A 124 -14.81 -16.49 35.70
C ASP A 124 -13.74 -15.41 35.94
N LEU A 125 -13.36 -15.19 37.20
CA LEU A 125 -12.30 -14.23 37.57
C LEU A 125 -10.91 -14.89 37.49
N VAL A 126 -10.55 -15.36 36.30
CA VAL A 126 -9.26 -16.01 36.01
C VAL A 126 -8.44 -15.13 35.06
N PRO A 127 -7.09 -15.23 35.08
CA PRO A 127 -6.23 -14.40 34.25
C PRO A 127 -6.65 -14.34 32.78
N ASP A 128 -6.88 -15.48 32.13
CA ASP A 128 -7.28 -15.57 30.71
C ASP A 128 -8.58 -14.83 30.37
N VAL A 129 -9.48 -14.66 31.34
CA VAL A 129 -10.74 -13.91 31.16
C VAL A 129 -10.53 -12.42 31.43
N LEU A 130 -9.67 -12.08 32.39
CA LEU A 130 -9.42 -10.69 32.81
C LEU A 130 -8.35 -10.00 31.96
N GLU A 131 -7.55 -10.76 31.22
CA GLU A 131 -6.52 -10.25 30.33
C GLU A 131 -7.17 -9.56 29.14
N THR A 132 -6.82 -8.29 28.95
CA THR A 132 -7.28 -7.44 27.86
C THR A 132 -6.09 -6.69 27.30
N PHE A 133 -6.17 -6.28 26.04
CA PHE A 133 -5.14 -5.46 25.42
C PHE A 133 -5.66 -4.06 25.10
N VAL A 134 -4.74 -3.11 24.98
CA VAL A 134 -5.01 -1.79 24.40
C VAL A 134 -3.90 -1.48 23.40
N VAL A 135 -4.30 -1.21 22.16
CA VAL A 135 -3.40 -0.76 21.09
C VAL A 135 -3.85 0.62 20.66
N VAL A 136 -2.91 1.57 20.58
CA VAL A 136 -3.19 2.94 20.13
C VAL A 136 -2.29 3.29 18.96
N ARG A 137 -2.91 3.71 17.85
CA ARG A 137 -2.26 4.30 16.70
C ARG A 137 -2.66 5.77 16.63
N ALA A 138 -1.74 6.68 16.94
CA ALA A 138 -1.98 8.11 16.79
C ALA A 138 -0.70 8.78 16.29
N ALA A 139 -0.68 9.11 14.99
CA ALA A 139 0.46 9.77 14.35
C ALA A 139 0.85 11.04 15.13
N ASP A 140 2.16 11.23 15.32
CA ASP A 140 2.76 12.36 16.05
C ASP A 140 2.39 12.48 17.54
N ARG A 141 1.62 11.54 18.10
CA ARG A 141 1.19 11.55 19.51
C ARG A 141 1.66 10.35 20.33
N VAL A 142 1.97 9.24 19.67
CA VAL A 142 2.56 8.05 20.29
C VAL A 142 3.87 7.77 19.57
N ALA A 143 4.96 7.69 20.32
CA ALA A 143 6.27 7.39 19.75
C ALA A 143 6.34 5.94 19.25
N PRO A 144 6.95 5.67 18.08
CA PRO A 144 7.21 4.30 17.63
C PRO A 144 8.01 3.48 18.66
N ALA A 145 7.87 2.16 18.63
CA ALA A 145 8.61 1.24 19.51
C ALA A 145 8.45 1.54 21.02
N THR A 146 7.25 1.99 21.42
CA THR A 146 6.91 2.24 22.83
C THR A 146 5.72 1.40 23.29
N CYS A 147 5.62 1.19 24.60
CA CYS A 147 4.51 0.49 25.24
C CYS A 147 4.16 1.13 26.59
N TRP A 148 3.10 0.64 27.24
CA TRP A 148 2.71 1.04 28.60
C TRP A 148 2.90 -0.13 29.55
N SER A 149 3.49 0.13 30.72
CA SER A 149 3.71 -0.90 31.74
C SER A 149 2.46 -1.25 32.56
N ASP A 150 1.53 -0.31 32.70
CA ASP A 150 0.35 -0.44 33.57
C ASP A 150 -0.90 0.07 32.84
N VAL A 151 -1.51 -0.81 32.04
CA VAL A 151 -2.75 -0.50 31.33
C VAL A 151 -3.95 -1.03 32.10
N THR A 152 -4.98 -0.20 32.24
CA THR A 152 -6.27 -0.60 32.80
C THR A 152 -7.39 -0.19 31.85
N THR A 153 -8.50 -0.92 31.85
CA THR A 153 -9.68 -0.56 31.06
C THR A 153 -10.25 0.82 31.43
N LEU A 154 -10.00 1.28 32.67
CA LEU A 154 -10.36 2.63 33.13
C LEU A 154 -9.64 3.74 32.36
N ALA A 155 -8.49 3.45 31.74
CA ALA A 155 -7.71 4.40 30.95
C ALA A 155 -8.31 4.65 29.54
N ILE A 156 -9.19 3.77 29.05
CA ILE A 156 -9.73 3.83 27.68
C ILE A 156 -10.49 5.15 27.44
N ALA A 157 -11.48 5.47 28.28
CA ALA A 157 -12.30 6.65 28.07
C ALA A 157 -11.51 7.99 28.18
N PRO A 158 -10.63 8.18 29.18
CA PRO A 158 -9.71 9.31 29.22
C PRO A 158 -8.79 9.41 28.00
N THR A 159 -8.24 8.28 27.52
CA THR A 159 -7.36 8.25 26.34
C THR A 159 -8.11 8.65 25.08
N VAL A 160 -9.35 8.15 24.89
CA VAL A 160 -10.22 8.55 23.77
C VAL A 160 -10.53 10.05 23.81
N ALA A 161 -10.78 10.62 25.00
CA ALA A 161 -11.03 12.04 25.15
C ALA A 161 -9.81 12.90 24.77
N ASP A 162 -8.63 12.47 25.21
CA ASP A 162 -7.37 13.11 24.86
C ASP A 162 -7.09 13.03 23.35
N LEU A 163 -7.27 11.86 22.73
CA LEU A 163 -7.14 11.66 21.28
C LEU A 163 -8.10 12.56 20.48
N ALA A 164 -9.36 12.65 20.90
CA ALA A 164 -10.38 13.48 20.26
C ALA A 164 -10.37 14.96 20.71
N GLY A 165 -9.41 15.35 21.56
CA GLY A 165 -9.17 16.73 22.00
C GLY A 165 -10.32 17.33 22.81
N PHE A 166 -10.88 16.59 23.77
CA PHE A 166 -11.86 17.13 24.72
C PHE A 166 -11.54 16.76 26.16
N GLU A 167 -12.03 17.55 27.12
CA GLU A 167 -11.78 17.33 28.54
C GLU A 167 -12.44 16.04 29.06
N PRO A 168 -11.70 15.15 29.76
CA PRO A 168 -12.27 13.96 30.36
C PRO A 168 -13.42 14.28 31.35
N ASP A 169 -14.42 13.41 31.40
CA ASP A 169 -15.51 13.57 32.38
C ASP A 169 -14.96 13.35 33.80
N SER A 170 -15.25 14.27 34.72
CA SER A 170 -14.81 14.21 36.12
C SER A 170 -15.22 12.96 36.90
N ARG A 171 -16.16 12.17 36.37
CA ARG A 171 -16.60 10.88 36.95
C ARG A 171 -15.72 9.70 36.56
N TRP A 172 -14.82 9.85 35.59
CA TRP A 172 -13.92 8.78 35.18
C TRP A 172 -12.73 8.68 36.14
N GLU A 173 -12.41 7.47 36.58
CA GLU A 173 -11.35 7.23 37.58
C GLU A 173 -9.97 6.98 36.96
N GLY A 174 -9.90 6.63 35.67
CA GLY A 174 -8.64 6.39 34.96
C GLY A 174 -7.96 7.67 34.45
N ARG A 175 -6.76 7.49 33.88
CA ARG A 175 -5.97 8.57 33.25
C ARG A 175 -5.69 8.24 31.79
N SER A 176 -5.44 9.27 30.98
CA SER A 176 -4.99 9.08 29.60
C SER A 176 -3.66 8.34 29.60
N LEU A 177 -3.49 7.41 28.66
CA LEU A 177 -2.23 6.69 28.43
C LEU A 177 -1.18 7.59 27.75
N LEU A 178 -1.62 8.61 27.01
CA LEU A 178 -0.71 9.41 26.18
C LEU A 178 0.32 10.19 27.03
N GLY A 179 1.57 10.15 26.59
CA GLY A 179 2.71 10.80 27.25
C GLY A 179 3.28 10.03 28.44
N SER A 180 2.81 8.81 28.69
CA SER A 180 3.32 7.90 29.73
C SER A 180 3.95 6.62 29.16
N GLU A 181 4.03 6.52 27.84
CA GLU A 181 4.70 5.44 27.15
C GLU A 181 6.20 5.37 27.48
N VAL A 182 6.73 4.15 27.50
CA VAL A 182 8.15 3.86 27.71
C VAL A 182 8.72 3.15 26.47
N PRO A 183 9.99 3.39 26.08
CA PRO A 183 10.63 2.64 25.02
C PRO A 183 10.64 1.13 25.34
N ILE A 184 10.22 0.30 24.40
CA ILE A 184 10.20 -1.16 24.57
C ILE A 184 11.63 -1.68 24.84
N VAL A 185 12.64 -1.11 24.17
CA VAL A 185 14.04 -1.45 24.42
C VAL A 185 14.45 -1.21 25.88
N ASP A 186 13.98 -0.13 26.50
CA ASP A 186 14.31 0.18 27.90
C ASP A 186 13.64 -0.82 28.84
N LEU A 187 12.38 -1.17 28.57
CA LEU A 187 11.65 -2.21 29.29
C LEU A 187 12.40 -3.55 29.23
N LEU A 188 12.81 -4.00 28.05
CA LEU A 188 13.50 -5.28 27.86
C LEU A 188 14.85 -5.32 28.60
N LEU A 189 15.65 -4.25 28.47
CA LEU A 189 16.94 -4.15 29.15
C LEU A 189 16.78 -4.07 30.67
N GLU A 190 15.77 -3.36 31.19
CA GLU A 190 15.46 -3.33 32.62
C GLU A 190 15.08 -4.72 33.15
N ARG A 191 14.23 -5.45 32.41
CA ARG A 191 13.81 -6.81 32.80
C ARG A 191 14.96 -7.80 32.80
N LEU A 192 15.84 -7.74 31.80
CA LEU A 192 17.07 -8.54 31.78
C LEU A 192 18.01 -8.15 32.93
N ALA A 193 18.22 -6.86 33.19
CA ALA A 193 19.08 -6.40 34.27
C ALA A 193 18.60 -6.87 35.66
N ALA A 194 17.28 -7.00 35.85
CA ALA A 194 16.70 -7.50 37.10
C ALA A 194 17.09 -8.96 37.42
N THR A 195 17.54 -9.75 36.45
CA THR A 195 17.94 -11.15 36.65
C THR A 195 19.41 -11.33 37.05
N ALA A 196 20.17 -10.23 37.19
CA ALA A 196 21.60 -10.25 37.56
C ALA A 196 21.89 -10.87 38.94
N GLY A 197 20.87 -11.01 39.81
CA GLY A 197 20.99 -11.60 41.14
C GLY A 197 20.51 -13.06 41.25
N GLU A 198 19.89 -13.59 40.20
CA GLU A 198 19.17 -14.88 40.22
C GLU A 198 20.00 -15.97 39.50
N SER A 199 19.92 -17.22 39.96
CA SER A 199 20.64 -18.37 39.38
C SER A 199 19.81 -19.66 39.45
N TYR A 200 19.94 -20.52 38.44
CA TYR A 200 19.27 -21.83 38.34
C TYR A 200 20.03 -22.98 39.04
N GLY A 201 20.71 -22.70 40.15
CA GLY A 201 21.59 -23.69 40.79
C GLY A 201 22.88 -23.98 40.00
N GLU A 202 23.12 -23.22 38.94
CA GLU A 202 24.37 -23.14 38.20
C GLU A 202 25.23 -21.98 38.76
N ARG A 203 26.53 -21.94 38.44
CA ARG A 203 27.45 -20.92 38.99
C ARG A 203 27.40 -19.58 38.24
N VAL A 204 26.42 -19.41 37.37
CA VAL A 204 26.24 -18.26 36.48
C VAL A 204 24.86 -17.65 36.79
N THR A 205 24.76 -16.33 36.73
CA THR A 205 23.48 -15.64 36.91
C THR A 205 22.62 -15.79 35.65
N MET A 206 21.31 -15.62 35.76
CA MET A 206 20.40 -15.63 34.60
C MET A 206 20.80 -14.58 33.56
N LEU A 207 21.20 -13.38 34.00
CA LEU A 207 21.69 -12.34 33.09
C LEU A 207 22.99 -12.78 32.40
N ASP A 208 23.96 -13.28 33.17
CA ASP A 208 25.23 -13.74 32.59
C ASP A 208 24.99 -14.88 31.58
N HIS A 209 24.04 -15.77 31.86
CA HIS A 209 23.66 -16.87 30.97
C HIS A 209 23.10 -16.35 29.63
N ALA A 210 22.10 -15.46 29.67
CA ALA A 210 21.55 -14.83 28.47
C ALA A 210 22.61 -14.08 27.65
N LEU A 211 23.51 -13.33 28.33
CA LEU A 211 24.60 -12.62 27.67
C LEU A 211 25.63 -13.57 27.05
N GLN A 212 25.93 -14.71 27.70
CA GLN A 212 26.82 -15.73 27.16
C GLN A 212 26.23 -16.38 25.91
N SER A 213 24.97 -16.78 25.94
CA SER A 213 24.31 -17.39 24.77
C SER A 213 24.27 -16.43 23.58
N ALA A 214 23.93 -15.15 23.81
CA ALA A 214 23.97 -14.13 22.75
C ALA A 214 25.38 -13.88 22.21
N ALA A 215 26.40 -13.87 23.08
CA ALA A 215 27.79 -13.70 22.65
C ALA A 215 28.31 -14.90 21.84
N LEU A 216 27.89 -16.12 22.20
CA LEU A 216 28.21 -17.34 21.45
C LEU A 216 27.57 -17.33 20.06
N ALA A 217 26.29 -16.95 19.97
CA ALA A 217 25.59 -16.79 18.70
C ALA A 217 26.30 -15.76 17.80
N SER A 218 26.69 -14.61 18.37
CA SER A 218 27.43 -13.58 17.65
C SER A 218 28.81 -14.07 17.18
N ALA A 219 29.52 -14.86 18.00
CA ALA A 219 30.82 -15.44 17.64
C ALA A 219 30.72 -16.52 16.54
N ASP A 220 29.55 -17.15 16.40
CA ASP A 220 29.22 -18.12 15.34
C ASP A 220 28.72 -17.45 14.05
N ASP A 221 28.81 -16.11 13.93
CA ASP A 221 28.33 -15.34 12.78
C ASP A 221 26.83 -15.55 12.52
N ALA A 222 26.05 -15.78 13.59
CA ALA A 222 24.60 -15.86 13.51
C ALA A 222 23.99 -14.48 13.18
N ASP A 223 22.80 -14.49 12.57
CA ASP A 223 22.08 -13.25 12.27
C ASP A 223 21.54 -12.57 13.54
N ALA A 224 21.11 -11.31 13.39
CA ALA A 224 20.61 -10.50 14.49
C ALA A 224 19.43 -11.17 15.20
N ASP A 225 18.52 -11.82 14.44
CA ASP A 225 17.36 -12.50 15.00
C ASP A 225 17.78 -13.62 15.97
N MET A 226 18.73 -14.47 15.58
CA MET A 226 19.25 -15.53 16.45
C MET A 226 20.01 -14.97 17.66
N VAL A 227 20.77 -13.89 17.50
CA VAL A 227 21.47 -13.24 18.63
C VAL A 227 20.45 -12.67 19.63
N LEU A 228 19.40 -12.01 19.15
CA LEU A 228 18.32 -11.49 19.99
C LEU A 228 17.51 -12.64 20.62
N ALA A 229 17.24 -13.71 19.89
CA ALA A 229 16.57 -14.89 20.42
C ALA A 229 17.36 -15.49 21.58
N CYS A 230 18.68 -15.62 21.44
CA CYS A 230 19.56 -16.08 22.52
C CYS A 230 19.59 -15.11 23.71
N LEU A 231 19.58 -13.80 23.46
CA LEU A 231 19.55 -12.78 24.52
C LEU A 231 18.23 -12.81 25.33
N LEU A 232 17.13 -13.14 24.66
CA LEU A 232 15.77 -13.02 25.21
C LEU A 232 15.15 -14.37 25.59
N HIS A 233 15.80 -15.51 25.35
CA HIS A 233 15.16 -16.83 25.47
C HIS A 233 14.54 -17.14 26.84
N ASP A 234 15.17 -16.65 27.91
CA ASP A 234 14.73 -16.86 29.28
C ASP A 234 13.88 -15.70 29.83
N ILE A 235 13.56 -14.70 29.02
CA ILE A 235 12.86 -13.50 29.48
C ILE A 235 11.45 -13.79 30.00
N GLY A 236 10.84 -14.91 29.61
CA GLY A 236 9.53 -15.35 30.10
C GLY A 236 9.47 -15.54 31.62
N HIS A 237 10.63 -15.72 32.28
CA HIS A 237 10.70 -15.76 33.75
C HIS A 237 10.47 -14.40 34.42
N VAL A 238 10.65 -13.30 33.70
CA VAL A 238 10.46 -11.94 34.21
C VAL A 238 9.35 -11.17 33.50
N LEU A 239 8.95 -11.60 32.31
CA LEU A 239 7.81 -11.11 31.55
C LEU A 239 6.63 -12.09 31.68
N GLY A 240 6.02 -12.15 32.87
CA GLY A 240 4.80 -12.94 33.11
C GLY A 240 4.76 -13.64 34.48
N ASP A 241 3.65 -14.30 34.78
CA ASP A 241 3.51 -15.22 35.93
C ASP A 241 3.70 -16.65 35.43
N ALA A 242 4.93 -17.00 35.04
CA ALA A 242 5.29 -18.35 34.60
C ALA A 242 5.34 -19.37 35.75
N GLY A 243 4.65 -19.11 36.88
CA GLY A 243 4.66 -19.97 38.06
C GLY A 243 5.95 -19.88 38.89
N GLN A 244 6.23 -20.93 39.67
CA GLN A 244 7.50 -21.02 40.41
C GLN A 244 8.67 -21.23 39.43
N TRP A 245 9.80 -20.58 39.71
CA TRP A 245 11.04 -20.66 38.91
C TRP A 245 11.40 -22.10 38.53
N GLY A 246 11.31 -22.43 37.24
CA GLY A 246 11.54 -23.78 36.69
C GLY A 246 10.34 -24.39 35.94
N ASP A 247 9.19 -23.72 35.89
CA ASP A 247 8.00 -24.22 35.17
C ASP A 247 8.28 -24.38 33.66
N PRO A 248 7.82 -25.45 32.98
CA PRO A 248 8.11 -25.75 31.57
C PRO A 248 7.67 -24.69 30.56
N GLY A 249 6.84 -23.73 31.00
CA GLY A 249 6.15 -22.78 30.13
C GLY A 249 6.89 -21.48 29.84
N HIS A 250 8.11 -21.25 30.37
CA HIS A 250 8.75 -19.94 30.24
C HIS A 250 9.09 -19.56 28.79
N GLY A 251 9.45 -20.53 27.95
CA GLY A 251 9.64 -20.31 26.51
C GLY A 251 8.35 -19.83 25.82
N GLU A 252 7.22 -20.47 26.13
CA GLU A 252 5.90 -20.11 25.62
C GLU A 252 5.46 -18.71 26.11
N VAL A 253 5.62 -18.44 27.41
CA VAL A 253 5.28 -17.15 28.04
C VAL A 253 6.13 -16.02 27.44
N GLY A 254 7.44 -16.22 27.34
CA GLY A 254 8.37 -15.26 26.75
C GLY A 254 8.04 -14.99 25.29
N ALA A 255 7.85 -16.03 24.49
CA ALA A 255 7.48 -15.89 23.09
C ALA A 255 6.13 -15.16 22.92
N ARG A 256 5.10 -15.51 23.69
CA ARG A 256 3.79 -14.83 23.67
C ARG A 256 3.90 -13.35 24.04
N ALA A 257 4.76 -12.98 24.97
CA ALA A 257 5.00 -11.57 25.32
C ALA A 257 5.75 -10.80 24.22
N LEU A 258 6.67 -11.46 23.52
CA LEU A 258 7.54 -10.83 22.51
C LEU A 258 6.93 -10.80 21.10
N GLN A 259 5.98 -11.68 20.78
CA GLN A 259 5.38 -11.80 19.44
C GLN A 259 4.70 -10.53 18.93
N ALA A 260 4.34 -9.61 19.83
CA ALA A 260 3.78 -8.32 19.45
C ALA A 260 4.85 -7.32 18.94
N TRP A 261 6.13 -7.61 19.18
CA TRP A 261 7.24 -6.66 18.98
C TRP A 261 8.32 -7.18 18.03
N PHE A 262 8.47 -8.49 17.89
CA PHE A 262 9.54 -9.12 17.11
C PHE A 262 9.01 -10.11 16.09
N ASP A 263 9.76 -10.26 14.99
CA ASP A 263 9.48 -11.23 13.93
C ASP A 263 9.59 -12.69 14.44
N PRO A 264 8.93 -13.65 13.77
CA PRO A 264 9.00 -15.07 14.11
C PRO A 264 10.42 -15.62 14.25
N GLY A 265 11.40 -15.11 13.49
CA GLY A 265 12.80 -15.49 13.58
C GLY A 265 13.44 -15.25 14.95
N VAL A 266 12.93 -14.30 15.73
CA VAL A 266 13.34 -14.09 17.13
C VAL A 266 12.48 -14.93 18.07
N VAL A 267 11.16 -14.91 17.85
CA VAL A 267 10.16 -15.37 18.83
C VAL A 267 9.99 -16.87 18.84
N GLU A 268 9.94 -17.51 17.68
CA GLU A 268 9.67 -18.94 17.58
C GLU A 268 10.84 -19.78 18.11
N PRO A 269 12.13 -19.44 17.88
CA PRO A 269 13.23 -20.15 18.55
C PRO A 269 13.14 -20.07 20.08
N ILE A 270 12.70 -18.94 20.64
CA ILE A 270 12.44 -18.78 22.08
C ILE A 270 11.30 -19.70 22.51
N ARG A 271 10.21 -19.78 21.75
CA ARG A 271 9.09 -20.69 22.03
C ARG A 271 9.53 -22.15 22.13
N GLY A 272 10.35 -22.58 21.17
CA GLY A 272 10.72 -23.98 21.00
C GLY A 272 12.00 -24.44 21.73
N HIS A 273 12.75 -23.57 22.41
CA HIS A 273 14.06 -23.97 22.94
C HIS A 273 14.01 -25.05 24.04
N VAL A 274 12.93 -25.08 24.83
CA VAL A 274 12.71 -26.14 25.84
C VAL A 274 12.39 -27.47 25.14
N ASP A 275 11.50 -27.44 24.15
CA ASP A 275 11.15 -28.61 23.35
C ASP A 275 12.32 -29.13 22.53
N ALA A 276 13.20 -28.25 22.05
CA ALA A 276 14.45 -28.62 21.39
C ALA A 276 15.35 -29.47 22.30
N LYS A 277 15.37 -29.21 23.62
CA LYS A 277 16.08 -30.08 24.59
C LYS A 277 15.45 -31.47 24.61
N ARG A 278 14.12 -31.56 24.73
CA ARG A 278 13.37 -32.83 24.79
C ARG A 278 13.56 -33.64 23.51
N TYR A 279 13.54 -32.97 22.35
CA TYR A 279 13.81 -33.54 21.04
C TYR A 279 15.22 -34.10 20.95
N ARG A 280 16.25 -33.30 21.28
CA ARG A 280 17.65 -33.72 21.16
C ARG A 280 17.97 -34.92 22.04
N VAL A 281 17.44 -35.00 23.27
CA VAL A 281 17.59 -36.19 24.12
C VAL A 281 16.90 -37.42 23.52
N ALA A 282 15.79 -37.24 22.81
CA ALA A 282 15.06 -38.35 22.19
C ALA A 282 15.79 -38.91 20.94
N VAL A 283 16.44 -38.05 20.15
CA VAL A 283 17.05 -38.44 18.87
C VAL A 283 18.57 -38.68 18.95
N ASP A 284 19.24 -38.13 19.96
CA ASP A 284 20.68 -38.31 20.22
C ASP A 284 20.89 -38.97 21.59
N PRO A 285 21.26 -40.28 21.61
CA PRO A 285 21.46 -41.04 22.85
C PRO A 285 22.51 -40.46 23.80
N ASP A 286 23.49 -39.74 23.27
CA ASP A 286 24.60 -39.19 24.05
C ASP A 286 24.28 -37.79 24.59
N TYR A 287 23.23 -37.13 24.09
CA TYR A 287 22.91 -35.74 24.43
C TYR A 287 22.58 -35.54 25.92
N HIS A 288 21.90 -36.50 26.54
CA HIS A 288 21.54 -36.42 27.96
C HIS A 288 22.78 -36.25 28.86
N GLU A 289 23.91 -36.88 28.53
CA GLU A 289 25.15 -36.81 29.31
C GLU A 289 25.86 -35.46 29.17
N HIS A 290 25.58 -34.71 28.10
CA HIS A 290 26.14 -33.38 27.85
C HIS A 290 25.38 -32.26 28.56
N LEU A 291 24.15 -32.51 29.01
CA LEU A 291 23.36 -31.53 29.75
C LEU A 291 23.97 -31.23 31.12
N SER A 292 23.87 -29.97 31.56
CA SER A 292 24.18 -29.58 32.94
C SER A 292 23.28 -30.33 33.94
N LEU A 293 23.71 -30.41 35.21
CA LEU A 293 22.89 -31.05 36.26
C LEU A 293 21.51 -30.38 36.40
N ALA A 294 21.44 -29.05 36.27
CA ALA A 294 20.19 -28.31 36.31
C ALA A 294 19.31 -28.60 35.08
N SER A 295 19.91 -28.71 33.89
CA SER A 295 19.21 -29.10 32.65
C SER A 295 18.64 -30.53 32.72
N GLN A 296 19.36 -31.47 33.35
CA GLN A 296 18.87 -32.85 33.56
C GLN A 296 17.71 -32.92 34.55
N MET A 297 17.75 -32.12 35.63
CA MET A 297 16.66 -32.03 36.61
C MET A 297 15.39 -31.43 35.98
N SER A 298 15.53 -30.29 35.30
CA SER A 298 14.39 -29.63 34.64
C SER A 298 13.78 -30.47 33.52
N LEU A 299 14.57 -31.28 32.81
CA LEU A 299 14.05 -32.19 31.78
C LEU A 299 12.96 -33.13 32.32
N ALA A 300 13.14 -33.65 33.55
CA ALA A 300 12.16 -34.54 34.17
C ALA A 300 10.86 -33.81 34.53
N GLU A 301 10.95 -32.54 34.93
CA GLU A 301 9.80 -31.68 35.24
C GLU A 301 9.06 -31.23 33.97
N GLN A 302 9.77 -31.16 32.85
CA GLN A 302 9.27 -30.78 31.52
C GLN A 302 8.71 -31.96 30.70
N GLY A 303 8.41 -33.09 31.35
CA GLY A 303 7.80 -34.25 30.70
C GLY A 303 8.78 -35.25 30.07
N GLY A 304 10.09 -35.04 30.22
CA GLY A 304 11.13 -35.95 29.74
C GLY A 304 11.39 -35.86 28.22
N PRO A 305 12.20 -36.78 27.67
CA PRO A 305 12.47 -36.86 26.23
C PRO A 305 11.19 -37.07 25.43
N PHE A 306 11.11 -36.52 24.23
CA PHE A 306 9.96 -36.70 23.34
C PHE A 306 9.69 -38.17 23.00
N GLY A 307 8.41 -38.51 22.89
CA GLY A 307 7.97 -39.70 22.18
C GLY A 307 8.14 -39.57 20.66
N PRO A 308 7.99 -40.66 19.88
CA PRO A 308 8.18 -40.63 18.44
C PRO A 308 7.29 -39.61 17.71
N GLU A 309 6.01 -39.53 18.08
CA GLU A 309 5.05 -38.60 17.44
C GLU A 309 5.39 -37.13 17.75
N GLU A 310 5.79 -36.82 18.99
CA GLU A 310 6.24 -35.47 19.38
C GLU A 310 7.52 -35.09 18.64
N ALA A 311 8.46 -36.03 18.48
CA ALA A 311 9.70 -35.80 17.76
C ALA A 311 9.48 -35.56 16.27
N ASP A 312 8.57 -36.31 15.64
CA ASP A 312 8.18 -36.10 14.24
C ASP A 312 7.48 -34.75 14.05
N ALA A 313 6.59 -34.37 14.97
CA ALA A 313 5.90 -33.08 14.94
C ALA A 313 6.87 -31.90 15.10
N PHE A 314 7.79 -31.99 16.07
CA PHE A 314 8.83 -30.98 16.27
C PHE A 314 9.74 -30.89 15.05
N ALA A 315 10.19 -32.01 14.49
CA ALA A 315 11.06 -32.00 13.30
C ALA A 315 10.38 -31.41 12.05
N ALA A 316 9.05 -31.45 11.97
CA ALA A 316 8.27 -30.87 10.87
C ALA A 316 7.96 -29.37 11.06
N TRP A 317 8.17 -28.82 12.26
CA TRP A 317 7.89 -27.42 12.54
C TRP A 317 8.93 -26.49 11.87
N PRO A 318 8.53 -25.40 11.17
CA PRO A 318 9.43 -24.57 10.38
C PRO A 318 10.65 -23.99 11.11
N PHE A 319 10.51 -23.73 12.41
CA PHE A 319 11.56 -23.12 13.25
C PHE A 319 12.34 -24.13 14.10
N ALA A 320 12.13 -25.44 13.88
CA ALA A 320 12.85 -26.48 14.60
C ALA A 320 14.38 -26.41 14.43
N PRO A 321 14.95 -26.05 13.26
CA PRO A 321 16.39 -25.85 13.14
C PRO A 321 16.90 -24.67 13.99
N GLU A 322 16.20 -23.54 13.96
CA GLU A 322 16.54 -22.34 14.72
C GLU A 322 16.41 -22.58 16.24
N ALA A 323 15.34 -23.25 16.69
CA ALA A 323 15.17 -23.63 18.10
C ALA A 323 16.27 -24.60 18.59
N GLN A 324 16.68 -25.56 17.78
CA GLN A 324 17.81 -26.45 18.10
C GLN A 324 19.15 -25.71 18.15
N ARG A 325 19.34 -24.71 17.29
CA ARG A 325 20.55 -23.87 17.27
C ARG A 325 20.61 -22.98 18.50
N LEU A 326 19.51 -22.31 18.85
CA LEU A 326 19.38 -21.56 20.11
C LEU A 326 19.65 -22.47 21.31
N ARG A 327 19.09 -23.69 21.33
CA ARG A 327 19.33 -24.67 22.40
C ARG A 327 20.81 -25.01 22.58
N ALA A 328 21.57 -25.10 21.49
CA ALA A 328 23.01 -25.33 21.57
C ALA A 328 23.73 -24.17 22.29
N PHE A 329 23.39 -22.93 21.96
CA PHE A 329 23.96 -21.74 22.62
C PHE A 329 23.49 -21.57 24.08
N ASP A 330 22.27 -21.99 24.41
CA ASP A 330 21.80 -22.12 25.81
C ASP A 330 22.70 -23.12 26.56
N ASP A 331 22.87 -24.34 26.06
CA ASP A 331 23.67 -25.36 26.75
C ASP A 331 25.13 -24.95 26.96
N ASP A 332 25.74 -24.25 26.00
CA ASP A 332 27.12 -23.77 26.08
C ASP A 332 27.29 -22.50 26.94
N GLY A 333 26.23 -21.73 27.15
CA GLY A 333 26.22 -20.41 27.80
C GLY A 333 26.34 -20.41 29.33
N LYS A 334 27.15 -21.31 29.90
CA LYS A 334 27.14 -21.64 31.35
C LYS A 334 28.53 -21.65 31.98
N VAL A 335 29.41 -20.78 31.52
CA VAL A 335 30.82 -20.70 31.91
C VAL A 335 31.05 -19.66 33.02
N GLU A 336 31.50 -20.13 34.20
CA GLU A 336 31.82 -19.27 35.35
C GLU A 336 33.02 -18.35 35.06
N GLY A 337 32.86 -17.04 35.29
CA GLY A 337 33.93 -16.05 35.18
C GLY A 337 34.33 -15.65 33.75
N LEU A 338 33.53 -15.99 32.75
CA LEU A 338 33.73 -15.50 31.38
C LEU A 338 33.60 -13.97 31.34
N THR A 339 34.47 -13.30 30.60
CA THR A 339 34.26 -11.87 30.29
C THR A 339 33.29 -11.77 29.13
N ILE A 340 32.13 -11.19 29.35
CA ILE A 340 31.03 -11.16 28.39
C ILE A 340 30.77 -9.72 27.93
N THR A 341 30.21 -9.58 26.74
CA THR A 341 29.68 -8.31 26.22
C THR A 341 28.67 -7.71 27.20
N PRO A 342 28.80 -6.44 27.61
CA PRO A 342 27.83 -5.79 28.48
C PRO A 342 26.45 -5.69 27.84
N LEU A 343 25.39 -5.84 28.65
CA LEU A 343 23.98 -5.79 28.23
C LEU A 343 23.64 -4.60 27.31
N ASP A 344 24.09 -3.39 27.66
CA ASP A 344 23.82 -2.18 26.87
C ASP A 344 24.39 -2.23 25.44
N SER A 345 25.34 -3.12 25.14
CA SER A 345 25.90 -3.25 23.79
C SER A 345 24.90 -3.83 22.80
N TYR A 346 23.84 -4.49 23.26
CA TYR A 346 22.77 -5.05 22.42
C TYR A 346 21.66 -4.04 22.11
N ARG A 347 21.66 -2.85 22.74
CA ARG A 347 20.63 -1.82 22.55
C ARG A 347 20.40 -1.46 21.07
N PRO A 348 21.43 -1.17 20.24
CA PRO A 348 21.20 -0.82 18.84
C PRO A 348 20.50 -1.93 18.06
N MET A 349 20.83 -3.19 18.35
CA MET A 349 20.21 -4.35 17.71
C MET A 349 18.73 -4.50 18.10
N LEU A 350 18.39 -4.26 19.37
CA LEU A 350 17.00 -4.22 19.83
C LEU A 350 16.25 -3.03 19.21
N GLU A 351 16.86 -1.85 19.17
CA GLU A 351 16.26 -0.65 18.55
C GLU A 351 15.99 -0.90 17.07
N ASP A 352 16.95 -1.48 16.32
CA ASP A 352 16.78 -1.81 14.90
C ASP A 352 15.65 -2.82 14.68
N ALA A 353 15.59 -3.88 15.51
CA ALA A 353 14.52 -4.89 15.42
C ALA A 353 13.13 -4.33 15.78
N LEU A 354 13.06 -3.33 16.65
CA LEU A 354 11.81 -2.65 17.04
C LEU A 354 11.43 -1.49 16.11
N ALA A 355 12.40 -0.89 15.41
CA ALA A 355 12.21 0.37 14.67
C ALA A 355 11.33 0.22 13.43
N ALA A 356 11.22 -0.98 12.85
CA ALA A 356 10.36 -1.20 11.70
C ALA A 356 10.20 -2.68 11.40
N HIS A 357 8.98 -3.23 11.53
CA HIS A 357 8.48 -4.19 10.55
C HIS A 357 6.96 -4.10 10.45
N ARG A 358 6.48 -3.87 9.21
CA ARG A 358 5.14 -4.36 8.86
C ARG A 358 5.31 -5.86 8.62
N PRO A 359 4.39 -6.71 9.11
CA PRO A 359 4.35 -8.11 8.71
C PRO A 359 4.47 -8.21 7.19
N VAL A 360 5.47 -8.94 6.72
CA VAL A 360 5.66 -9.16 5.29
C VAL A 360 4.80 -10.33 4.89
N ASP A 361 3.81 -10.07 4.03
CA ASP A 361 3.01 -11.12 3.42
C ASP A 361 3.92 -12.06 2.60
N PRO A 362 3.94 -13.37 2.90
CA PRO A 362 4.88 -14.29 2.28
C PRO A 362 4.60 -14.51 0.80
N ALA A 363 3.32 -14.46 0.37
CA ALA A 363 2.95 -14.58 -1.02
C ALA A 363 3.41 -13.35 -1.82
N TRP A 364 3.25 -12.15 -1.26
CA TRP A 364 3.79 -10.92 -1.83
C TRP A 364 5.32 -10.97 -1.92
N ALA A 365 6.02 -11.40 -0.86
CA ALA A 365 7.48 -11.50 -0.89
C ALA A 365 7.97 -12.47 -1.96
N ARG A 366 7.27 -13.60 -2.12
CA ARG A 366 7.55 -14.61 -3.15
C ARG A 366 7.35 -14.07 -4.57
N ASP A 367 6.29 -13.32 -4.81
CA ASP A 367 5.97 -12.67 -6.11
C ASP A 367 6.89 -11.49 -6.44
N ALA A 368 7.19 -10.67 -5.44
CA ALA A 368 8.05 -9.49 -5.57
C ALA A 368 9.54 -9.84 -5.71
N CYS A 369 9.92 -11.07 -5.37
CA CYS A 369 11.30 -11.53 -5.43
C CYS A 369 11.90 -11.40 -6.84
N ARG A 370 13.12 -10.86 -6.91
CA ARG A 370 13.89 -10.67 -8.15
C ARG A 370 15.06 -11.65 -8.28
N CYS A 371 15.12 -12.69 -7.45
CA CYS A 371 16.20 -13.66 -7.54
C CYS A 371 16.10 -14.47 -8.87
N PRO A 372 17.20 -15.09 -9.33
CA PRO A 372 17.23 -15.83 -10.60
C PRO A 372 16.28 -17.04 -10.69
N PHE A 373 15.69 -17.46 -9.57
CA PHE A 373 14.67 -18.52 -9.53
C PHE A 373 13.25 -17.98 -9.70
N CYS A 374 13.03 -16.68 -9.46
CA CYS A 374 11.73 -16.01 -9.58
C CYS A 374 11.61 -15.21 -10.86
N ARG A 375 12.73 -14.69 -11.35
CA ARG A 375 12.82 -13.83 -12.54
C ARG A 375 13.90 -14.31 -13.49
N ASP A 376 13.60 -14.27 -14.78
CA ASP A 376 14.61 -14.52 -15.81
C ASP A 376 15.66 -13.40 -15.81
N PRO A 377 16.96 -13.69 -15.64
CA PRO A 377 17.99 -12.65 -15.58
C PRO A 377 18.18 -11.84 -16.87
N GLY A 378 17.69 -12.33 -18.01
CA GLY A 378 17.83 -11.67 -19.32
C GLY A 378 16.68 -10.74 -19.66
N ASN A 379 15.46 -10.99 -19.15
CA ASN A 379 14.26 -10.24 -19.52
C ASN A 379 13.32 -9.87 -18.36
N ASP A 380 13.66 -10.23 -17.12
CA ASP A 380 12.92 -9.92 -15.88
C ASP A 380 11.46 -10.43 -15.86
N GLN A 381 11.11 -11.39 -16.73
CA GLN A 381 9.82 -12.07 -16.68
C GLN A 381 9.76 -13.06 -15.52
N HIS A 382 8.55 -13.28 -15.00
CA HIS A 382 8.30 -14.30 -14.00
C HIS A 382 8.67 -15.70 -14.51
N LEU A 383 9.39 -16.46 -13.68
CA LEU A 383 9.62 -17.89 -13.83
C LEU A 383 8.66 -18.72 -12.97
N ILE A 384 7.97 -18.07 -12.04
CA ILE A 384 6.94 -18.65 -11.18
C ILE A 384 5.55 -18.20 -11.62
N ASP A 385 4.53 -18.97 -11.29
CA ASP A 385 3.13 -18.56 -11.46
C ASP A 385 2.43 -18.44 -10.10
N ALA A 386 1.16 -18.04 -10.13
CA ALA A 386 0.39 -17.78 -8.92
C ALA A 386 0.26 -19.00 -7.98
N THR A 387 0.37 -20.23 -8.50
CA THR A 387 0.29 -21.45 -7.67
C THR A 387 1.53 -21.65 -6.81
N ALA A 388 2.65 -21.01 -7.16
CA ALA A 388 3.89 -21.04 -6.38
C ALA A 388 3.87 -20.09 -5.17
N LEU A 389 2.79 -19.35 -4.94
CA LEU A 389 2.69 -18.33 -3.88
C LEU A 389 2.02 -18.86 -2.59
N ASP A 390 1.39 -20.03 -2.63
CA ASP A 390 0.72 -20.63 -1.47
C ASP A 390 1.71 -21.41 -0.58
N GLY A 391 1.31 -21.68 0.66
CA GLY A 391 2.05 -22.58 1.57
C GLY A 391 3.31 -21.99 2.21
N TRP A 392 3.58 -20.70 2.01
CA TRP A 392 4.76 -20.01 2.56
C TRP A 392 4.47 -19.34 3.90
N THR A 393 5.46 -19.37 4.79
CA THR A 393 5.53 -18.64 6.05
C THR A 393 6.77 -17.75 6.05
N THR A 394 6.62 -16.49 6.46
CA THR A 394 7.76 -15.58 6.65
C THR A 394 8.52 -15.98 7.91
N ILE A 395 9.79 -16.30 7.76
CA ILE A 395 10.71 -16.63 8.87
C ILE A 395 11.33 -15.35 9.41
N SER A 396 11.90 -14.53 8.53
CA SER A 396 12.49 -13.24 8.90
C SER A 396 12.46 -12.25 7.74
N SER A 397 12.54 -10.97 8.07
CA SER A 397 12.63 -9.89 7.09
C SER A 397 13.66 -8.85 7.50
N ARG A 398 14.40 -8.28 6.55
CA ARG A 398 15.40 -7.23 6.85
C ARG A 398 15.63 -6.30 5.68
N HIS A 399 15.82 -5.02 5.97
CA HIS A 399 16.22 -4.02 4.98
C HIS A 399 17.75 -3.93 4.94
N LEU A 400 18.36 -4.20 3.79
CA LEU A 400 19.80 -4.15 3.59
C LEU A 400 20.14 -3.57 2.21
N ASP A 401 21.01 -2.56 2.16
CA ASP A 401 21.57 -2.01 0.91
C ASP A 401 20.54 -1.62 -0.17
N GLY A 402 19.37 -1.11 0.24
CA GLY A 402 18.29 -0.74 -0.70
C GLY A 402 17.44 -1.92 -1.19
N GLU A 403 17.59 -3.09 -0.58
CA GLU A 403 16.77 -4.28 -0.79
C GLU A 403 16.05 -4.67 0.51
N LEU A 404 14.85 -5.23 0.39
CA LEU A 404 14.21 -6.04 1.41
C LEU A 404 14.58 -7.50 1.15
N GLN A 405 15.24 -8.12 2.11
CA GLN A 405 15.51 -9.55 2.12
C GLN A 405 14.49 -10.24 3.02
N VAL A 406 13.89 -11.31 2.53
CA VAL A 406 12.87 -12.07 3.27
C VAL A 406 13.20 -13.55 3.17
N VAL A 407 13.25 -14.24 4.30
CA VAL A 407 13.41 -15.69 4.34
C VAL A 407 12.03 -16.31 4.46
N LEU A 408 11.68 -17.18 3.53
CA LEU A 408 10.42 -17.92 3.51
C LEU A 408 10.64 -19.41 3.73
N HIS A 409 9.69 -20.06 4.38
CA HIS A 409 9.60 -21.51 4.50
C HIS A 409 8.27 -22.00 3.94
N HIS A 410 8.31 -23.00 3.06
CA HIS A 410 7.13 -23.62 2.48
C HIS A 410 6.74 -24.87 3.27
N GLU A 411 5.45 -25.20 3.34
CA GLU A 411 4.93 -26.41 3.99
C GLU A 411 5.55 -27.74 3.49
N SER A 412 6.17 -27.75 2.30
CA SER A 412 6.92 -28.89 1.77
C SER A 412 8.33 -29.06 2.37
N GLY A 413 8.78 -28.12 3.19
CA GLY A 413 10.14 -28.02 3.73
C GLY A 413 11.12 -27.20 2.86
N GLU A 414 10.65 -26.57 1.78
CA GLU A 414 11.49 -25.68 0.97
C GLU A 414 11.76 -24.37 1.71
N ARG A 415 13.01 -23.90 1.70
CA ARG A 415 13.40 -22.56 2.16
C ARG A 415 13.75 -21.68 0.96
N HIS A 416 13.29 -20.43 0.96
CA HIS A 416 13.55 -19.48 -0.12
C HIS A 416 13.99 -18.12 0.41
N ASP A 417 15.14 -17.63 -0.09
CA ASP A 417 15.66 -16.31 0.25
C ASP A 417 15.23 -15.29 -0.82
N CYS A 418 14.19 -14.52 -0.51
CA CYS A 418 13.69 -13.46 -1.37
C CYS A 418 14.62 -12.24 -1.34
N ARG A 419 14.86 -11.65 -2.51
CA ARG A 419 15.56 -10.37 -2.67
C ARG A 419 14.67 -9.41 -3.45
N ILE A 420 14.25 -8.35 -2.79
CA ILE A 420 13.24 -7.42 -3.30
C ILE A 420 13.85 -6.01 -3.30
N PRO A 421 14.21 -5.45 -4.47
CA PRO A 421 14.68 -4.07 -4.57
C PRO A 421 13.63 -3.08 -4.08
N LEU A 422 14.01 -2.14 -3.22
CA LEU A 422 13.10 -1.11 -2.69
C LEU A 422 12.84 0.02 -3.69
N ALA A 423 13.64 0.11 -4.76
CA ALA A 423 13.43 1.07 -5.83
C ALA A 423 12.16 0.69 -6.62
N ILE A 424 11.09 1.47 -6.42
CA ILE A 424 9.85 1.36 -7.19
C ILE A 424 10.16 1.66 -8.66
N HIS A 425 9.56 0.90 -9.57
CA HIS A 425 9.57 1.17 -11.02
C HIS A 425 9.27 2.65 -11.29
N ALA A 426 10.20 3.35 -11.93
CA ALA A 426 10.03 4.76 -12.28
C ALA A 426 8.79 4.91 -13.16
N SER A 427 7.84 5.74 -12.74
CA SER A 427 6.66 6.08 -13.54
C SER A 427 6.72 7.55 -13.96
N ILE A 428 6.36 7.83 -15.20
CA ILE A 428 6.29 9.21 -15.70
C ILE A 428 4.91 9.75 -15.38
N HIS A 429 4.88 10.80 -14.56
CA HIS A 429 3.68 11.57 -14.32
C HIS A 429 3.61 12.79 -15.26
N PRO A 430 2.41 13.16 -15.73
CA PRO A 430 2.24 14.34 -16.55
C PRO A 430 2.51 15.61 -15.73
N ASP A 431 3.38 16.48 -16.23
CA ASP A 431 3.70 17.76 -15.61
C ASP A 431 2.80 18.87 -16.19
N PRO A 432 2.23 19.77 -15.36
CA PRO A 432 1.38 20.87 -15.82
C PRO A 432 2.18 21.84 -16.69
N TRP A 433 1.53 22.52 -17.65
CA TRP A 433 2.24 23.53 -18.46
C TRP A 433 2.60 24.79 -17.66
N PRO A 434 3.80 25.37 -17.85
CA PRO A 434 4.17 26.66 -17.27
C PRO A 434 3.44 27.84 -17.96
N LEU A 435 3.46 29.01 -17.33
CA LEU A 435 2.76 30.21 -17.84
C LEU A 435 3.28 30.69 -19.20
N ASP A 436 4.55 30.46 -19.49
CA ASP A 436 5.26 30.81 -20.73
C ASP A 436 5.49 29.60 -21.65
N ALA A 437 4.65 28.56 -21.53
CA ALA A 437 4.80 27.29 -22.25
C ALA A 437 4.98 27.40 -23.78
N ALA A 438 4.41 28.43 -24.42
CA ALA A 438 4.61 28.66 -25.86
C ALA A 438 6.06 29.05 -26.21
N ASP A 439 6.66 29.93 -25.42
CA ASP A 439 8.04 30.38 -25.59
C ASP A 439 9.01 29.28 -25.17
N GLU A 440 8.71 28.58 -24.08
CA GLU A 440 9.49 27.42 -23.62
C GLU A 440 9.50 26.32 -24.69
N LEU A 441 8.36 25.92 -25.25
CA LEU A 441 8.27 24.90 -26.29
C LEU A 441 9.16 25.22 -27.50
N ARG A 442 9.29 26.49 -27.88
CA ARG A 442 10.20 26.92 -28.95
C ARG A 442 11.64 27.00 -28.50
N HIS A 443 11.91 27.40 -27.28
CA HIS A 443 13.28 27.49 -26.77
C HIS A 443 13.91 26.11 -26.56
N THR A 444 13.09 25.14 -26.15
CA THR A 444 13.50 23.76 -25.89
C THR A 444 13.22 22.83 -27.07
N SER A 445 12.85 23.35 -28.23
CA SER A 445 12.61 22.53 -29.41
C SER A 445 13.89 21.81 -29.83
N THR A 446 13.76 20.60 -30.32
CA THR A 446 14.90 19.75 -30.68
C THR A 446 15.20 19.87 -32.18
N ASP A 447 16.47 19.99 -32.55
CA ASP A 447 16.87 19.84 -33.95
C ASP A 447 16.75 18.37 -34.35
N TRP A 448 16.18 18.08 -35.52
CA TRP A 448 16.02 16.72 -36.01
C TRP A 448 17.35 15.95 -36.11
N TYR A 449 18.49 16.63 -36.27
CA TYR A 449 19.80 16.00 -36.37
C TYR A 449 20.55 15.87 -35.04
N ASP A 450 19.99 16.37 -33.94
CA ASP A 450 20.57 16.29 -32.59
C ASP A 450 20.05 15.06 -31.80
N ASP A 451 20.37 14.97 -30.51
CA ASP A 451 19.82 13.96 -29.60
C ASP A 451 18.31 14.17 -29.39
N HIS A 452 17.52 13.10 -29.56
CA HIS A 452 16.06 13.15 -29.45
C HIS A 452 15.56 12.88 -28.03
N GLY A 453 16.44 12.56 -27.07
CA GLY A 453 16.09 12.38 -25.66
C GLY A 453 15.22 13.51 -25.09
N PRO A 454 15.59 14.79 -25.25
CA PRO A 454 14.78 15.92 -24.78
C PRO A 454 13.38 15.98 -25.39
N PHE A 455 13.25 15.70 -26.70
CA PHE A 455 11.94 15.66 -27.37
C PHE A 455 11.03 14.57 -26.78
N VAL A 456 11.59 13.37 -26.59
CA VAL A 456 10.86 12.21 -26.05
C VAL A 456 10.44 12.45 -24.60
N ASP A 457 11.33 12.99 -23.76
CA ASP A 457 11.01 13.33 -22.37
C ASP A 457 9.94 14.43 -22.29
N GLN A 458 10.06 15.49 -23.10
CA GLN A 458 9.07 16.56 -23.16
C GLN A 458 7.70 16.04 -23.62
N LEU A 459 7.65 15.18 -24.65
CA LEU A 459 6.40 14.57 -25.09
C LEU A 459 5.79 13.66 -24.02
N ALA A 460 6.60 12.87 -23.31
CA ALA A 460 6.14 11.98 -22.26
C ALA A 460 5.56 12.74 -21.04
N ARG A 461 6.20 13.84 -20.64
CA ARG A 461 5.85 14.61 -19.44
C ARG A 461 4.84 15.72 -19.69
N ARG A 462 5.03 16.50 -20.75
CA ARG A 462 4.18 17.67 -21.06
C ARG A 462 3.08 17.34 -22.06
N GLY A 463 3.15 16.19 -22.74
CA GLY A 463 2.18 15.80 -23.76
C GLY A 463 2.30 16.62 -25.05
N LEU A 464 3.34 17.44 -25.22
CA LEU A 464 3.54 18.30 -26.38
C LEU A 464 5.03 18.57 -26.58
N ALA A 465 5.54 18.37 -27.79
CA ALA A 465 6.95 18.60 -28.14
C ALA A 465 7.11 19.07 -29.60
N LEU A 466 8.20 19.77 -29.89
CA LEU A 466 8.48 20.38 -31.20
C LEU A 466 9.86 19.97 -31.72
N PHE A 467 9.89 19.46 -32.95
CA PHE A 467 11.09 19.33 -33.76
C PHE A 467 11.21 20.50 -34.76
N HIS A 468 12.44 20.90 -35.07
CA HIS A 468 12.76 21.75 -36.21
C HIS A 468 13.85 21.11 -37.09
N GLY A 469 14.02 21.63 -38.30
CA GLY A 469 15.06 21.14 -39.22
C GLY A 469 14.74 19.79 -39.88
N CYS A 470 13.48 19.33 -39.86
CA CYS A 470 13.08 18.04 -40.44
C CYS A 470 13.11 18.01 -41.99
N GLY A 471 13.28 19.16 -42.64
CA GLY A 471 13.13 19.30 -44.10
C GLY A 471 11.67 19.37 -44.55
N VAL A 472 11.41 19.60 -45.84
CA VAL A 472 10.05 19.84 -46.38
C VAL A 472 9.62 18.77 -47.39
N GLU A 473 10.26 17.61 -47.37
CA GLU A 473 9.93 16.51 -48.27
C GLU A 473 8.65 15.79 -47.81
N PRO A 474 7.73 15.43 -48.73
CA PRO A 474 6.56 14.62 -48.39
C PRO A 474 6.96 13.26 -47.80
N GLY A 475 6.28 12.85 -46.73
CA GLY A 475 6.53 11.58 -46.04
C GLY A 475 7.49 11.68 -44.85
N THR A 476 8.18 12.82 -44.64
CA THR A 476 9.06 13.02 -43.47
C THR A 476 8.39 12.71 -42.13
N VAL A 477 7.09 13.00 -41.99
CA VAL A 477 6.33 12.69 -40.76
C VAL A 477 6.33 11.18 -40.43
N LEU A 478 6.35 10.30 -41.44
CA LEU A 478 6.44 8.85 -41.25
C LEU A 478 7.84 8.42 -40.84
N THR A 479 8.87 9.08 -41.36
CA THR A 479 10.26 8.85 -40.96
C THR A 479 10.45 9.24 -39.49
N VAL A 480 9.97 10.41 -39.08
CA VAL A 480 10.02 10.85 -37.68
C VAL A 480 9.19 9.91 -36.81
N GLY A 481 7.94 9.62 -37.18
CA GLY A 481 7.04 8.76 -36.42
C GLY A 481 7.61 7.35 -36.16
N ASN A 482 8.22 6.71 -37.17
CA ASN A 482 8.86 5.39 -37.00
C ASN A 482 10.24 5.45 -36.34
N HIS A 483 10.84 6.63 -36.16
CA HIS A 483 12.09 6.79 -35.43
C HIS A 483 11.84 6.86 -33.91
N ILE A 484 10.84 7.63 -33.50
CA ILE A 484 10.48 7.80 -32.08
C ILE A 484 9.46 6.78 -31.58
N GLY A 485 8.74 6.10 -32.48
CA GLY A 485 7.72 5.10 -32.15
C GLY A 485 7.40 4.19 -33.33
N PHE A 486 6.13 3.81 -33.46
CA PHE A 486 5.62 3.01 -34.58
C PHE A 486 4.39 3.68 -35.17
N VAL A 487 4.38 3.90 -36.49
CA VAL A 487 3.24 4.53 -37.17
C VAL A 487 2.02 3.62 -37.14
N ARG A 488 0.90 4.17 -36.68
CA ARG A 488 -0.39 3.50 -36.62
C ARG A 488 -1.18 3.72 -37.91
N ASN A 489 -1.36 2.65 -38.68
CA ASN A 489 -2.19 2.68 -39.89
C ASN A 489 -3.68 2.82 -39.54
N THR A 490 -4.40 3.69 -40.24
CA THR A 490 -5.82 3.98 -40.01
C THR A 490 -6.63 3.89 -41.31
N ASN A 491 -7.94 4.18 -41.25
CA ASN A 491 -8.76 4.30 -42.47
C ASN A 491 -8.33 5.48 -43.36
N TYR A 492 -7.53 6.41 -42.83
CA TYR A 492 -6.90 7.49 -43.60
C TYR A 492 -5.55 7.08 -44.19
N GLY A 493 -5.09 5.84 -43.96
CA GLY A 493 -3.75 5.37 -44.26
C GLY A 493 -2.77 5.60 -43.10
N GLU A 494 -1.48 5.38 -43.39
CA GLU A 494 -0.36 5.71 -42.49
C GLU A 494 -0.11 7.22 -42.43
N LEU A 495 -0.45 7.93 -43.51
CA LEU A 495 -0.25 9.36 -43.72
C LEU A 495 -1.54 10.00 -44.21
N PHE A 496 -1.84 11.19 -43.68
CA PHE A 496 -2.95 12.03 -44.16
C PHE A 496 -2.48 13.46 -44.40
N ASP A 497 -3.03 14.09 -45.44
CA ASP A 497 -2.73 15.47 -45.80
C ASP A 497 -3.76 16.44 -45.21
N VAL A 498 -3.28 17.52 -44.60
CA VAL A 498 -4.10 18.66 -44.14
C VAL A 498 -3.79 19.85 -45.04
N VAL A 499 -4.53 19.93 -46.14
CA VAL A 499 -4.39 21.00 -47.15
C VAL A 499 -5.53 22.00 -47.02
N ALA A 500 -5.21 23.29 -46.90
CA ALA A 500 -6.22 24.35 -47.04
C ALA A 500 -6.14 24.93 -48.45
N GLU A 501 -7.22 24.77 -49.22
CA GLU A 501 -7.37 25.31 -50.57
C GLU A 501 -8.46 26.40 -50.60
N PRO A 502 -8.45 27.31 -51.60
CA PRO A 502 -9.43 28.40 -51.69
C PRO A 502 -10.90 27.94 -51.78
N ASP A 503 -11.19 26.74 -52.30
CA ASP A 503 -12.53 26.15 -52.45
C ASP A 503 -12.55 24.67 -51.94
N PRO A 504 -12.78 24.43 -50.63
CA PRO A 504 -12.61 23.10 -50.04
C PRO A 504 -13.90 22.26 -49.93
N ILE A 505 -13.75 20.94 -50.02
CA ILE A 505 -14.81 19.91 -49.90
C ILE A 505 -15.04 19.37 -48.47
N ASN A 506 -14.20 19.76 -47.49
CA ASN A 506 -14.33 19.39 -46.07
C ASN A 506 -13.94 20.58 -45.18
N LEU A 507 -14.62 20.78 -44.04
CA LEU A 507 -14.34 21.85 -43.08
C LEU A 507 -12.92 21.83 -42.49
N ALA A 508 -12.28 20.66 -42.34
CA ALA A 508 -10.86 20.58 -41.99
C ALA A 508 -9.94 21.27 -43.03
N TYR A 509 -10.44 21.40 -44.26
CA TYR A 509 -9.80 22.09 -45.38
C TYR A 509 -10.34 23.52 -45.60
N THR A 510 -11.27 24.01 -44.75
CA THR A 510 -11.82 25.39 -44.82
C THR A 510 -11.04 26.40 -43.97
N PRO A 511 -11.06 27.71 -44.33
CA PRO A 511 -10.46 28.79 -43.53
C PRO A 511 -11.17 29.11 -42.20
N LEU A 512 -12.26 28.40 -41.86
CA LEU A 512 -12.97 28.56 -40.59
C LEU A 512 -12.13 28.00 -39.42
N GLY A 513 -12.28 28.61 -38.24
CA GLY A 513 -11.61 28.13 -37.02
C GLY A 513 -12.06 26.71 -36.67
N LEU A 514 -11.13 25.90 -36.18
CA LEU A 514 -11.41 24.57 -35.64
C LEU A 514 -11.37 24.67 -34.12
N PRO A 515 -12.49 24.43 -33.42
CA PRO A 515 -12.50 24.36 -31.96
C PRO A 515 -11.52 23.32 -31.43
N ALA A 516 -11.06 23.48 -30.20
CA ALA A 516 -10.16 22.52 -29.56
C ALA A 516 -10.84 21.15 -29.47
N HIS A 517 -10.16 20.11 -29.96
CA HIS A 517 -10.66 18.75 -29.95
C HIS A 517 -9.53 17.72 -29.81
N THR A 518 -9.90 16.51 -29.44
CA THR A 518 -9.08 15.30 -29.59
C THR A 518 -9.51 14.54 -30.83
N ASP A 519 -8.56 13.93 -31.54
CA ASP A 519 -8.85 13.18 -32.75
C ASP A 519 -9.29 11.76 -32.48
N ASN A 520 -10.19 11.28 -33.33
CA ASN A 520 -10.65 9.90 -33.36
C ASN A 520 -11.15 9.32 -32.01
N PRO A 521 -11.95 10.02 -31.19
CA PRO A 521 -12.49 9.43 -29.95
C PRO A 521 -13.44 8.23 -30.23
N TYR A 522 -13.88 8.07 -31.48
CA TYR A 522 -14.63 6.91 -31.98
C TYR A 522 -13.79 5.62 -32.19
N ARG A 523 -12.46 5.63 -31.95
CA ARG A 523 -11.59 4.43 -32.08
C ARG A 523 -11.28 3.78 -30.74
N ARG A 524 -11.22 2.44 -30.68
CA ARG A 524 -10.80 1.68 -29.48
C ARG A 524 -9.69 0.68 -29.83
N PRO A 525 -8.44 0.86 -29.34
CA PRO A 525 -7.96 2.03 -28.62
C PRO A 525 -7.96 3.31 -29.49
N CYS A 526 -8.08 4.46 -28.85
CA CYS A 526 -7.96 5.77 -29.51
C CYS A 526 -6.46 6.03 -29.78
N PRO A 527 -6.06 6.55 -30.96
CA PRO A 527 -4.66 6.91 -31.21
C PRO A 527 -4.14 7.85 -30.13
N THR A 528 -2.99 7.54 -29.56
CA THR A 528 -2.52 8.23 -28.35
C THR A 528 -1.55 9.37 -28.62
N VAL A 529 -0.84 9.39 -29.75
CA VAL A 529 -0.03 10.53 -30.17
C VAL A 529 -0.34 10.90 -31.62
N GLN A 530 -0.46 12.20 -31.89
CA GLN A 530 -0.58 12.74 -33.25
C GLN A 530 0.65 13.59 -33.58
N LEU A 531 1.16 13.43 -34.81
CA LEU A 531 2.25 14.24 -35.36
C LEU A 531 1.70 15.08 -36.50
N LEU A 532 2.11 16.35 -36.56
CA LEU A 532 1.81 17.26 -37.66
C LEU A 532 3.09 17.94 -38.15
N HIS A 533 3.47 17.65 -39.39
CA HIS A 533 4.66 18.19 -40.06
C HIS A 533 4.29 19.27 -41.06
N CYS A 534 4.95 20.43 -41.01
CA CYS A 534 4.67 21.54 -41.91
C CYS A 534 5.53 21.49 -43.18
N LEU A 535 4.90 21.27 -44.33
CA LEU A 535 5.56 21.35 -45.64
C LEU A 535 5.46 22.77 -46.21
N VAL A 536 4.28 23.38 -46.14
CA VAL A 536 4.01 24.74 -46.62
C VAL A 536 3.19 25.49 -45.57
N ALA A 537 3.74 26.59 -45.06
CA ALA A 537 3.08 27.47 -44.11
C ALA A 537 2.04 28.39 -44.78
N ALA A 538 1.12 28.95 -43.99
CA ALA A 538 0.19 29.98 -44.46
C ALA A 538 0.85 31.37 -44.46
N ASP A 539 0.38 32.26 -45.34
CA ASP A 539 0.91 33.64 -45.45
C ASP A 539 0.59 34.49 -44.19
N GLU A 540 -0.65 34.43 -43.67
CA GLU A 540 -1.10 35.15 -42.47
C GLU A 540 -2.15 34.34 -41.67
N GLY A 541 -2.01 34.33 -40.34
CA GLY A 541 -2.91 33.63 -39.42
C GLY A 541 -2.72 32.11 -39.36
N GLY A 542 -3.69 31.39 -38.80
CA GLY A 542 -3.70 29.92 -38.80
C GLY A 542 -2.74 29.27 -37.80
N ALA A 543 -2.40 29.98 -36.72
CA ALA A 543 -1.68 29.40 -35.59
C ALA A 543 -2.40 28.16 -35.05
N SER A 544 -1.64 27.11 -34.80
CA SER A 544 -2.12 25.91 -34.12
C SER A 544 -2.33 26.26 -32.65
N ARG A 545 -3.54 26.00 -32.15
CA ARG A 545 -3.88 26.17 -30.73
C ARG A 545 -3.86 24.80 -30.06
N PHE A 546 -3.18 24.69 -28.94
CA PHE A 546 -3.12 23.49 -28.10
C PHE A 546 -3.63 23.82 -26.70
N VAL A 547 -4.35 22.90 -26.06
CA VAL A 547 -4.94 23.09 -24.72
C VAL A 547 -4.64 21.88 -23.86
N ASP A 548 -4.15 22.09 -22.64
CA ASP A 548 -3.92 21.01 -21.67
C ASP A 548 -5.25 20.55 -21.05
N GLY A 549 -5.84 19.50 -21.62
CA GLY A 549 -7.12 18.97 -21.16
C GLY A 549 -7.08 18.45 -19.72
N PHE A 550 -5.92 18.03 -19.21
CA PHE A 550 -5.81 17.57 -17.82
C PHE A 550 -5.92 18.74 -16.86
N ALA A 551 -5.19 19.82 -17.13
CA ALA A 551 -5.26 21.05 -16.33
C ALA A 551 -6.69 21.62 -16.31
N VAL A 552 -7.36 21.67 -17.47
CA VAL A 552 -8.75 22.14 -17.56
C VAL A 552 -9.73 21.21 -16.82
N ALA A 553 -9.53 19.90 -16.88
CA ALA A 553 -10.34 18.94 -16.14
C ALA A 553 -10.15 19.09 -14.62
N ASP A 554 -8.92 19.30 -14.14
CA ASP A 554 -8.63 19.57 -12.73
C ASP A 554 -9.18 20.95 -12.30
N GLN A 555 -9.13 21.96 -13.17
CA GLN A 555 -9.79 23.24 -12.95
C GLN A 555 -11.30 23.05 -12.79
N LEU A 556 -11.95 22.27 -13.66
CA LEU A 556 -13.38 21.93 -13.53
C LEU A 556 -13.65 21.21 -12.20
N ARG A 557 -12.81 20.24 -11.82
CA ARG A 557 -12.93 19.51 -10.54
C ARG A 557 -12.94 20.47 -9.34
N ALA A 558 -12.10 21.50 -9.36
CA ALA A 558 -12.01 22.48 -8.28
C ALA A 558 -13.20 23.47 -8.25
N HIS A 559 -13.65 23.94 -9.41
CA HIS A 559 -14.68 25.00 -9.51
C HIS A 559 -16.11 24.45 -9.51
N ASP A 560 -16.35 23.30 -10.14
CA ASP A 560 -17.65 22.62 -10.20
C ASP A 560 -17.46 21.09 -10.08
N PRO A 561 -17.30 20.57 -8.85
CA PRO A 561 -17.14 19.15 -8.61
C PRO A 561 -18.33 18.30 -9.11
N ALA A 562 -19.52 18.89 -9.21
CA ALA A 562 -20.71 18.18 -9.71
C ALA A 562 -20.63 17.99 -11.22
N ALA A 563 -20.32 19.04 -11.98
CA ALA A 563 -20.08 18.94 -13.41
C ALA A 563 -18.93 17.98 -13.73
N PHE A 564 -17.83 18.05 -12.96
CA PHE A 564 -16.72 17.11 -13.09
C PHE A 564 -17.18 15.66 -12.95
N ARG A 565 -17.90 15.32 -11.87
CA ARG A 565 -18.46 13.97 -11.66
C ARG A 565 -19.37 13.54 -12.80
N THR A 566 -20.22 14.44 -13.28
CA THR A 566 -21.11 14.15 -14.41
C THR A 566 -20.32 13.77 -15.67
N LEU A 567 -19.25 14.51 -15.99
CA LEU A 567 -18.44 14.26 -17.18
C LEU A 567 -17.50 13.05 -17.06
N THR A 568 -17.19 12.61 -15.84
CA THR A 568 -16.44 11.38 -15.60
C THR A 568 -17.31 10.12 -15.54
N ALA A 569 -18.58 10.26 -15.15
CA ALA A 569 -19.49 9.13 -14.95
C ALA A 569 -20.43 8.88 -16.15
N THR A 570 -20.60 9.86 -17.04
CA THR A 570 -21.52 9.74 -18.18
C THR A 570 -20.78 9.39 -19.46
N ASP A 571 -20.98 8.16 -19.92
CA ASP A 571 -20.49 7.72 -21.23
C ASP A 571 -21.29 8.36 -22.38
N VAL A 572 -20.59 8.84 -23.40
CA VAL A 572 -21.16 9.24 -24.69
C VAL A 572 -20.68 8.31 -25.81
N ASP A 573 -21.50 8.16 -26.84
CA ASP A 573 -21.10 7.48 -28.07
C ASP A 573 -20.39 8.45 -29.00
N PHE A 574 -19.24 8.04 -29.53
CA PHE A 574 -18.58 8.70 -30.64
C PHE A 574 -18.67 7.84 -31.89
N ARG A 575 -18.99 8.44 -33.04
CA ARG A 575 -19.11 7.76 -34.32
C ARG A 575 -18.45 8.53 -35.47
N PHE A 576 -17.76 7.79 -36.34
CA PHE A 576 -17.34 8.25 -37.65
C PHE A 576 -17.86 7.29 -38.71
N HIS A 577 -18.53 7.83 -39.73
CA HIS A 577 -19.15 7.02 -40.78
C HIS A 577 -18.90 7.60 -42.17
N THR A 578 -18.39 6.77 -43.08
CA THR A 578 -18.24 7.03 -44.51
C THR A 578 -18.58 5.77 -45.32
N ASP A 579 -18.55 5.86 -46.65
CA ASP A 579 -18.67 4.67 -47.49
C ASP A 579 -17.53 3.68 -47.15
N GLY A 580 -17.89 2.44 -46.82
CA GLY A 580 -16.96 1.38 -46.40
C GLY A 580 -16.39 1.45 -44.97
N VAL A 581 -16.69 2.47 -44.15
CA VAL A 581 -16.16 2.60 -42.77
C VAL A 581 -17.24 3.09 -41.79
N ASP A 582 -17.45 2.37 -40.68
CA ASP A 582 -18.27 2.80 -39.53
C ASP A 582 -17.51 2.47 -38.24
N LEU A 583 -16.96 3.50 -37.61
CA LEU A 583 -16.18 3.39 -36.37
C LEU A 583 -16.99 3.96 -35.22
N ARG A 584 -17.04 3.23 -34.11
CA ARG A 584 -17.77 3.66 -32.91
C ARG A 584 -16.99 3.33 -31.65
N ALA A 585 -17.05 4.23 -30.67
CA ALA A 585 -16.59 3.96 -29.32
C ALA A 585 -17.40 4.74 -28.31
N ARG A 586 -17.69 4.09 -27.18
CA ARG A 586 -18.34 4.68 -26.03
C ARG A 586 -17.32 4.97 -24.94
N ARG A 587 -17.34 6.17 -24.35
CA ARG A 587 -16.44 6.61 -23.26
C ARG A 587 -16.94 7.90 -22.61
N PRO A 588 -16.50 8.26 -21.41
CA PRO A 588 -16.79 9.58 -20.85
C PRO A 588 -15.91 10.66 -21.52
N LEU A 589 -16.26 11.93 -21.30
CA LEU A 589 -15.44 13.05 -21.78
C LEU A 589 -14.14 13.16 -20.99
N ILE A 590 -14.15 12.77 -19.71
CA ILE A 590 -12.98 12.76 -18.81
C ILE A 590 -12.86 11.36 -18.22
N GLU A 591 -11.77 10.67 -18.50
CA GLU A 591 -11.47 9.34 -17.95
C GLU A 591 -10.54 9.47 -16.75
N LEU A 592 -10.78 8.71 -15.68
CA LEU A 592 -9.94 8.68 -14.49
C LEU A 592 -9.15 7.37 -14.38
N ASP A 593 -7.96 7.43 -13.80
CA ASP A 593 -7.24 6.23 -13.37
C ASP A 593 -7.82 5.69 -12.04
N ARG A 594 -7.30 4.55 -11.56
CA ARG A 594 -7.74 3.92 -10.31
C ARG A 594 -7.49 4.78 -9.06
N ALA A 595 -6.58 5.75 -9.15
CA ALA A 595 -6.31 6.70 -8.07
C ALA A 595 -7.18 7.97 -8.18
N GLY A 596 -8.12 8.02 -9.14
CA GLY A 596 -9.00 9.17 -9.36
C GLY A 596 -8.34 10.33 -10.11
N ARG A 597 -7.12 10.18 -10.65
CA ARG A 597 -6.43 11.21 -11.43
C ARG A 597 -6.94 11.23 -12.85
N VAL A 598 -6.95 12.40 -13.49
CA VAL A 598 -7.34 12.50 -14.91
C VAL A 598 -6.35 11.72 -15.77
N HIS A 599 -6.88 10.79 -16.57
CA HIS A 599 -6.11 9.85 -17.38
C HIS A 599 -6.26 10.12 -18.88
N ALA A 600 -7.44 10.56 -19.32
CA ALA A 600 -7.66 10.97 -20.70
C ALA A 600 -8.82 11.96 -20.83
N VAL A 601 -8.78 12.80 -21.85
CA VAL A 601 -9.87 13.70 -22.26
C VAL A 601 -10.29 13.37 -23.69
N SER A 602 -11.60 13.34 -23.94
CA SER A 602 -12.18 13.00 -25.24
C SER A 602 -13.24 14.03 -25.61
N VAL A 603 -12.89 15.01 -26.45
CA VAL A 603 -13.81 16.06 -26.90
C VAL A 603 -13.73 16.19 -28.40
N ASN A 604 -14.80 15.85 -29.10
CA ASN A 604 -14.91 16.09 -30.54
C ASN A 604 -16.39 16.17 -30.93
N ASN A 605 -16.93 17.37 -30.93
CA ASN A 605 -18.34 17.66 -31.20
C ASN A 605 -18.83 17.12 -32.57
N ARG A 606 -17.94 16.94 -33.55
CA ARG A 606 -18.29 16.45 -34.90
C ARG A 606 -18.55 14.94 -34.95
N SER A 607 -18.05 14.21 -33.96
CA SER A 607 -18.19 12.77 -33.88
C SER A 607 -18.93 12.32 -32.63
N MET A 608 -19.23 13.21 -31.69
CA MET A 608 -20.05 12.90 -30.53
C MET A 608 -21.52 12.77 -30.95
N GLU A 609 -22.12 11.61 -30.67
CA GLU A 609 -23.54 11.35 -30.85
C GLU A 609 -24.34 11.93 -29.66
N PRO A 610 -25.62 12.26 -29.84
CA PRO A 610 -26.45 12.71 -28.74
C PRO A 610 -26.68 11.60 -27.71
N LEU A 611 -26.85 11.97 -26.44
CA LEU A 611 -27.33 11.03 -25.43
C LEU A 611 -28.66 10.39 -25.86
N PRO A 612 -28.90 9.09 -25.56
CA PRO A 612 -30.16 8.43 -25.86
C PRO A 612 -31.37 9.21 -25.31
N GLU A 613 -32.48 9.17 -26.04
CA GLU A 613 -33.74 9.76 -25.58
C GLU A 613 -34.15 9.20 -24.22
N GLY A 614 -34.53 10.09 -23.29
CA GLY A 614 -34.92 9.70 -21.92
C GLY A 614 -33.76 9.39 -20.97
N SER A 615 -32.50 9.66 -21.37
CA SER A 615 -31.34 9.54 -20.47
C SER A 615 -31.56 10.34 -19.18
N PRO A 616 -31.51 9.71 -17.99
CA PRO A 616 -31.55 10.43 -16.72
C PRO A 616 -30.43 11.48 -16.68
N HIS A 617 -30.71 12.66 -16.11
CA HIS A 617 -29.70 13.73 -15.96
C HIS A 617 -29.12 14.29 -17.27
N ALA A 618 -29.79 14.09 -18.41
CA ALA A 618 -29.32 14.65 -19.69
C ALA A 618 -29.11 16.18 -19.63
N ALA A 619 -29.98 16.90 -18.92
CA ALA A 619 -29.84 18.35 -18.73
C ALA A 619 -28.55 18.71 -17.97
N ASP A 620 -28.24 17.96 -16.90
CA ASP A 620 -27.04 18.13 -16.10
C ASP A 620 -25.79 17.84 -16.93
N PHE A 621 -25.82 16.76 -17.73
CA PHE A 621 -24.74 16.42 -18.67
C PHE A 621 -24.47 17.55 -19.67
N TYR A 622 -25.50 18.04 -20.36
CA TYR A 622 -25.30 19.09 -21.35
C TYR A 622 -24.89 20.43 -20.70
N ALA A 623 -25.26 20.70 -19.45
CA ALA A 623 -24.79 21.85 -18.70
C ALA A 623 -23.30 21.73 -18.32
N ALA A 624 -22.90 20.57 -17.81
CA ALA A 624 -21.51 20.25 -17.51
C ALA A 624 -20.64 20.28 -18.76
N TYR A 625 -21.11 19.71 -19.87
CA TYR A 625 -20.41 19.69 -21.14
C TYR A 625 -20.15 21.11 -21.69
N ARG A 626 -21.16 21.99 -21.66
CA ARG A 626 -20.97 23.40 -22.05
C ARG A 626 -19.93 24.09 -21.19
N THR A 627 -20.03 23.93 -19.87
CA THR A 627 -19.07 24.51 -18.92
C THR A 627 -17.65 24.05 -19.20
N PHE A 628 -17.46 22.76 -19.50
CA PHE A 628 -16.14 22.22 -19.83
C PHE A 628 -15.61 22.74 -21.17
N VAL A 629 -16.44 22.84 -22.20
CA VAL A 629 -16.05 23.43 -23.49
C VAL A 629 -15.70 24.91 -23.35
N ASP A 630 -16.45 25.67 -22.56
CA ASP A 630 -16.17 27.09 -22.29
C ASP A 630 -14.80 27.25 -21.61
N LEU A 631 -14.43 26.36 -20.68
CA LEU A 631 -13.09 26.35 -20.07
C LEU A 631 -12.00 25.97 -21.08
N LEU A 632 -12.26 24.99 -21.97
CA LEU A 632 -11.31 24.57 -23.02
C LEU A 632 -11.08 25.67 -24.08
N ASP A 633 -12.04 26.57 -24.29
CA ASP A 633 -11.92 27.72 -25.18
C ASP A 633 -11.20 28.91 -24.54
N GLY A 634 -11.02 28.91 -23.20
CA GLY A 634 -10.25 29.93 -22.47
C GLY A 634 -8.75 29.91 -22.76
N ASP A 635 -8.06 31.03 -22.51
CA ASP A 635 -6.62 31.16 -22.80
C ASP A 635 -5.71 30.66 -21.64
N ASP A 636 -6.24 30.44 -20.44
CA ASP A 636 -5.47 30.13 -19.22
C ASP A 636 -4.62 28.84 -19.32
N HIS A 637 -5.08 27.87 -20.12
CA HIS A 637 -4.43 26.57 -20.31
C HIS A 637 -4.11 26.29 -21.78
N ALA A 638 -4.08 27.34 -22.61
CA ALA A 638 -3.87 27.23 -24.04
C ALA A 638 -2.53 27.85 -24.48
N ILE A 639 -1.91 27.25 -25.49
CA ILE A 639 -0.77 27.84 -26.18
C ILE A 639 -1.03 27.93 -27.67
N GLU A 640 -0.45 28.93 -28.32
CA GLU A 640 -0.57 29.14 -29.76
C GLU A 640 0.81 29.18 -30.42
N ILE A 641 1.01 28.34 -31.43
CA ILE A 641 2.25 28.30 -32.21
C ILE A 641 1.95 28.27 -33.71
N THR A 642 2.71 29.07 -34.48
CA THR A 642 2.74 28.97 -35.94
C THR A 642 3.88 28.06 -36.37
N LEU A 643 3.56 26.92 -37.01
CA LEU A 643 4.57 26.01 -37.54
C LEU A 643 5.23 26.60 -38.80
N ARG A 644 6.56 26.56 -38.84
CA ARG A 644 7.37 26.93 -40.01
C ARG A 644 7.61 25.71 -40.90
N PRO A 645 7.86 25.88 -42.20
CA PRO A 645 8.23 24.76 -43.06
C PRO A 645 9.44 23.99 -42.49
N GLY A 646 9.31 22.68 -42.35
CA GLY A 646 10.30 21.80 -41.73
C GLY A 646 10.23 21.70 -40.21
N GLU A 647 9.22 22.31 -39.56
CA GLU A 647 8.88 22.05 -38.16
C GLU A 647 7.82 20.94 -38.06
N LEU A 648 7.94 20.10 -37.03
CA LEU A 648 7.00 19.05 -36.69
C LEU A 648 6.61 19.18 -35.23
N VAL A 649 5.31 19.16 -34.95
CA VAL A 649 4.78 19.08 -33.58
C VAL A 649 4.21 17.69 -33.33
N ALA A 650 4.50 17.12 -32.17
CA ALA A 650 3.88 15.91 -31.67
C ALA A 650 3.17 16.19 -30.35
N PHE A 651 2.00 15.57 -30.16
CA PHE A 651 1.22 15.75 -28.94
C PHE A 651 0.45 14.50 -28.54
N ASP A 652 0.28 14.31 -27.23
CA ASP A 652 -0.55 13.29 -26.63
C ASP A 652 -2.02 13.62 -26.91
N ASN A 653 -2.61 12.91 -27.86
CA ASN A 653 -3.99 13.09 -28.32
C ASN A 653 -5.03 12.63 -27.27
N ARG A 654 -4.61 12.07 -26.14
CA ARG A 654 -5.46 11.73 -24.98
C ARG A 654 -5.38 12.78 -23.88
N ARG A 655 -4.47 13.75 -23.96
CA ARG A 655 -4.33 14.87 -23.02
C ARG A 655 -4.58 16.22 -23.69
N VAL A 656 -3.89 16.45 -24.80
CA VAL A 656 -3.79 17.75 -25.45
C VAL A 656 -4.86 17.86 -26.52
N LEU A 657 -5.81 18.78 -26.30
CA LEU A 657 -6.74 19.17 -27.35
C LEU A 657 -6.04 20.12 -28.31
N HIS A 658 -6.40 20.06 -29.58
CA HIS A 658 -5.81 20.90 -30.60
C HIS A 658 -6.88 21.51 -31.52
N GLY A 659 -6.55 22.66 -32.10
CA GLY A 659 -7.44 23.42 -32.96
C GLY A 659 -6.66 24.48 -33.74
N ARG A 660 -7.38 25.40 -34.36
CA ARG A 660 -6.78 26.56 -35.02
C ARG A 660 -7.74 27.74 -35.04
N ARG A 661 -7.21 28.96 -34.94
CA ARG A 661 -8.00 30.17 -35.23
C ARG A 661 -8.33 30.25 -36.72
N ALA A 662 -9.39 31.00 -37.05
CA ALA A 662 -9.73 31.30 -38.44
C ALA A 662 -8.58 32.06 -39.12
N PHE A 663 -8.40 31.85 -40.43
CA PHE A 663 -7.32 32.49 -41.19
C PHE A 663 -7.76 32.86 -42.61
N ARG A 664 -6.97 33.70 -43.29
CA ARG A 664 -7.14 34.02 -44.71
C ARG A 664 -5.90 33.53 -45.44
N SER A 665 -6.08 32.72 -46.48
CA SER A 665 -4.95 32.16 -47.24
C SER A 665 -5.06 32.58 -48.70
N SER A 666 -4.03 33.25 -49.22
CA SER A 666 -3.82 33.44 -50.66
C SER A 666 -3.00 32.31 -51.30
N THR A 667 -2.29 31.53 -50.48
CA THR A 667 -1.47 30.38 -50.88
C THR A 667 -1.95 29.08 -50.24
N ARG A 668 -1.48 27.94 -50.75
CA ARG A 668 -1.83 26.59 -50.27
C ARG A 668 -1.03 26.27 -49.01
N ARG A 669 -1.70 26.16 -47.85
CA ARG A 669 -1.11 25.60 -46.60
C ARG A 669 -1.14 24.08 -46.68
N HIS A 670 -0.04 23.40 -46.33
CA HIS A 670 0.06 21.94 -46.40
C HIS A 670 0.81 21.39 -45.19
N LEU A 671 0.08 20.67 -44.33
CA LEU A 671 0.66 19.81 -43.30
C LEU A 671 0.46 18.34 -43.65
N GLN A 672 1.37 17.47 -43.21
CA GLN A 672 1.18 16.03 -43.22
C GLN A 672 1.12 15.50 -41.81
N GLY A 673 0.17 14.61 -41.55
CA GLY A 673 0.00 13.99 -40.24
C GLY A 673 0.09 12.47 -40.27
N CYS A 674 0.48 11.92 -39.13
CA CYS A 674 0.37 10.50 -38.82
C CYS A 674 0.06 10.32 -37.33
N TYR A 675 -0.22 9.09 -36.92
CA TYR A 675 -0.42 8.72 -35.52
C TYR A 675 0.64 7.72 -35.08
N ILE A 676 1.07 7.80 -33.83
CA ILE A 676 1.87 6.77 -33.13
C ILE A 676 1.24 6.50 -31.76
N ASP A 677 1.85 5.63 -30.96
CA ASP A 677 1.40 5.33 -29.60
C ASP A 677 2.37 5.76 -28.48
N ILE A 678 1.81 6.27 -27.37
CA ILE A 678 2.51 6.95 -26.28
C ILE A 678 3.35 6.01 -25.41
N ASP A 679 3.05 4.71 -25.41
CA ASP A 679 3.79 3.69 -24.64
C ASP A 679 5.26 3.63 -25.09
N THR A 680 5.53 3.74 -26.39
CA THR A 680 6.90 3.72 -26.90
C THR A 680 7.67 4.98 -26.52
N ILE A 681 6.98 6.13 -26.49
CA ILE A 681 7.57 7.40 -26.02
C ILE A 681 7.93 7.30 -24.53
N ARG A 682 7.01 6.78 -23.70
CA ARG A 682 7.27 6.59 -22.26
C ARG A 682 8.38 5.58 -22.00
N SER A 683 8.44 4.49 -22.78
CA SER A 683 9.52 3.50 -22.70
C SER A 683 10.89 4.16 -22.93
N LYS A 684 11.03 4.92 -24.03
CA LYS A 684 12.27 5.64 -24.35
C LYS A 684 12.64 6.69 -23.30
N ALA A 685 11.67 7.43 -22.77
CA ALA A 685 11.91 8.43 -21.72
C ALA A 685 12.42 7.82 -20.40
N LEU A 686 12.06 6.57 -20.09
CA LEU A 686 12.56 5.85 -18.91
C LEU A 686 13.93 5.19 -19.14
N GLY A 687 14.58 5.40 -20.30
CA GLY A 687 15.84 4.76 -20.65
C GLY A 687 15.69 3.37 -21.28
N GLY A 688 14.46 2.97 -21.64
CA GLY A 688 14.22 1.77 -22.44
C GLY A 688 14.67 1.99 -23.88
N VAL A 689 15.82 1.42 -24.25
CA VAL A 689 16.29 1.30 -25.64
C VAL A 689 16.21 -0.15 -26.07
#